data_AF-A0A106EGM7-F1
#
_entry.id   AF-A0A106EGM7-F1
#
_cell.length_a   1.000
_cell.length_b   1.000
_cell.length_c   1.000
_cell.angle_alpha   90.00
_cell.angle_beta   90.00
_cell.angle_gamma   90.00
#
_symmetry.space_group_name_H-M   'P 1'
#
loop_
_entity.id
_entity.type
_entity.pdbx_description
1 polymer ?
#
loop_
_entity_poly.entity_id
_entity_poly.type
_entity_poly.pdbx_seq_one_letter_code
_entity_poly.pdbx_strand_id
1 'polypeptide(L)'
;MPALPNASRRQALKILAGAPMLPLSGLALPALLTGCGGDDNPAATPAAAYTSAAFSAMAAPTLDNAAAMATTTVGSTLSVSFSDGSSRNFKLAYRPFFVTGDMVPDGNGGTTLAGGYYDINNQPIIDRSVAGKERQFYSDCPDGSSLLTLKNANVAGVKGNTVFAVVQFEYTTRDQASASQYGQLPSPIAVITLDQDPASGALKVVKYHNVDTSKAHGLWITCGASLSPWGTHLSSEEYEPDATKAATDAQFKAFSKNTFGDETKANPYHYGHLPEITVNPDGTGSVKKHYCLGRISHELIQVMPDQRTVMMGDDATNGGLFMFVADKAADLSAGTLYVAKWTQTSSAGAGSATLTWIRIGHATSSEIETLANTLKASDIMDLTTIDPNDASYTKIHFGGKFNWIRVKPGMEKAAAFLETHRYAALIGGSMAFTKLEGTTVNAKDKIVYTAMSRIETSMVKGNAVSRDVAVDKKIAAGAVYALNLKAGQRDTSGAAIDSEWVPVDMSAPAALVGEDLAAADALGNLANPDKIANPDNLKFSEKLRTLFIGEDSGMHVNNFLWAYNVDTKTLVRVLSCPAGAESTGLHAVDEINGWTYIMSNFQHAGDWESPLHDKVKPTLDPLVRANYKDRFGASVGYLTAEPTSIKLAKA
;
A
#
# COMPACT_ATOMS: atom_id res chain seq x y z
N MET A 1 39.91 -46.93 -22.46
CA MET A 1 39.95 -45.47 -22.63
C MET A 1 39.80 -45.19 -24.12
N PRO A 2 38.71 -44.54 -24.53
CA PRO A 2 38.50 -43.10 -24.33
C PRO A 2 37.23 -42.81 -23.50
N ALA A 3 37.14 -41.61 -22.91
CA ALA A 3 35.96 -41.16 -22.17
C ALA A 3 35.64 -39.69 -22.50
N LEU A 4 34.42 -39.49 -22.99
CA LEU A 4 33.68 -38.23 -23.02
C LEU A 4 32.62 -38.24 -21.90
N PRO A 5 32.14 -37.06 -21.45
CA PRO A 5 31.40 -36.87 -20.20
C PRO A 5 29.90 -37.16 -20.32
N ASN A 6 29.33 -37.75 -19.26
CA ASN A 6 27.89 -38.00 -19.14
C ASN A 6 27.20 -36.99 -18.21
N ALA A 7 26.16 -36.37 -18.75
CA ALA A 7 25.17 -35.57 -18.06
C ALA A 7 24.24 -36.45 -17.21
N SER A 8 23.83 -36.00 -16.02
CA SER A 8 22.66 -36.55 -15.33
C SER A 8 21.94 -35.51 -14.47
N ARG A 9 20.60 -35.58 -14.52
CA ARG A 9 19.53 -34.89 -13.75
C ARG A 9 18.41 -34.24 -14.58
N ARG A 10 18.14 -34.76 -15.78
CA ARG A 10 16.82 -34.69 -16.42
C ARG A 10 16.42 -36.09 -16.88
N GLN A 11 15.82 -36.88 -15.99
CA GLN A 11 14.96 -38.05 -16.28
C GLN A 11 14.69 -38.81 -14.97
N ALA A 12 13.72 -38.34 -14.20
CA ALA A 12 13.04 -39.15 -13.20
C ALA A 12 11.75 -38.42 -12.80
N LEU A 13 10.73 -38.50 -13.66
CA LEU A 13 9.33 -38.25 -13.33
C LEU A 13 8.49 -38.54 -14.57
N LYS A 14 7.91 -39.75 -14.62
CA LYS A 14 6.64 -40.03 -15.31
C LYS A 14 6.12 -41.41 -14.92
N ILE A 15 4.85 -41.39 -14.49
CA ILE A 15 3.84 -42.46 -14.53
C ILE A 15 3.79 -43.40 -13.31
N LEU A 16 2.80 -43.16 -12.43
CA LEU A 16 1.65 -44.07 -12.27
C LEU A 16 0.53 -43.41 -11.46
N ALA A 17 -0.65 -43.33 -12.08
CA ALA A 17 -1.93 -43.02 -11.48
C ALA A 17 -2.71 -44.33 -11.29
N GLY A 18 -3.52 -44.42 -10.21
CA GLY A 18 -4.58 -45.43 -10.10
C GLY A 18 -4.79 -46.04 -8.71
N ALA A 19 -5.62 -45.38 -7.89
CA ALA A 19 -6.60 -45.85 -6.87
C ALA A 19 -6.32 -47.07 -5.93
N PRO A 20 -7.08 -47.23 -4.81
CA PRO A 20 -7.62 -46.27 -3.84
C PRO A 20 -7.15 -46.56 -2.39
N MET A 21 -7.33 -45.59 -1.49
CA MET A 21 -7.20 -45.76 -0.04
C MET A 21 -8.41 -46.48 0.57
N LEU A 22 -8.18 -47.31 1.62
CA LEU A 22 -8.92 -47.36 2.90
C LEU A 22 -8.39 -48.52 3.80
N PRO A 23 -8.68 -48.56 5.12
CA PRO A 23 -7.66 -48.52 6.17
C PRO A 23 -7.60 -49.80 7.01
N LEU A 24 -6.48 -50.05 7.68
CA LEU A 24 -6.43 -51.01 8.80
C LEU A 24 -5.73 -50.37 10.00
N SER A 25 -6.58 -50.06 10.97
CA SER A 25 -6.29 -49.88 12.38
C SER A 25 -5.45 -51.03 12.96
N GLY A 26 -4.60 -50.71 13.94
CA GLY A 26 -4.37 -51.62 15.05
C GLY A 26 -2.92 -51.73 15.54
N LEU A 27 -2.82 -51.51 16.84
CA LEU A 27 -1.92 -52.16 17.81
C LEU A 27 -0.59 -51.46 18.12
N ALA A 28 -0.65 -50.74 19.24
CA ALA A 28 0.48 -50.49 20.12
C ALA A 28 1.03 -51.79 20.70
N LEU A 29 2.35 -51.92 20.72
CA LEU A 29 3.12 -52.82 21.58
C LEU A 29 4.39 -52.07 22.03
N PRO A 30 4.74 -52.06 23.32
CA PRO A 30 5.93 -51.39 23.82
C PRO A 30 7.12 -52.34 23.71
N ALA A 31 8.18 -51.91 23.03
CA ALA A 31 9.47 -52.59 23.09
C ALA A 31 10.37 -51.86 24.11
N LEU A 32 10.49 -52.45 25.29
CA LEU A 32 11.57 -52.18 26.23
C LEU A 32 12.87 -52.76 25.65
N LEU A 33 13.79 -51.91 25.25
CA LEU A 33 15.21 -52.27 25.14
C LEU A 33 16.03 -51.28 25.98
N THR A 34 16.46 -51.76 27.14
CA THR A 34 17.59 -51.23 27.90
C THR A 34 18.88 -51.76 27.26
N GLY A 35 19.65 -50.86 26.64
CA GLY A 35 21.01 -51.11 26.15
C GLY A 35 21.91 -49.96 26.61
N CYS A 36 22.97 -50.30 27.34
CA CYS A 36 23.90 -49.35 27.96
C CYS A 36 24.95 -48.82 26.96
N GLY A 37 25.28 -47.54 27.09
CA GLY A 37 26.67 -47.06 27.06
C GLY A 37 27.20 -46.51 25.74
N GLY A 38 27.13 -45.19 25.57
CA GLY A 38 27.97 -44.43 24.66
C GLY A 38 27.51 -42.98 24.55
N ASP A 39 28.13 -42.07 25.32
CA ASP A 39 28.08 -40.60 25.21
C ASP A 39 26.86 -39.99 24.48
N ASP A 40 25.68 -40.19 25.06
CA ASP A 40 24.48 -39.47 24.67
C ASP A 40 24.51 -38.08 25.33
N ASN A 41 25.06 -37.09 24.63
CA ASN A 41 24.46 -35.76 24.77
C ASN A 41 22.97 -35.96 24.45
N PRO A 42 22.02 -35.71 25.37
CA PRO A 42 20.62 -35.86 25.04
C PRO A 42 20.36 -34.99 23.82
N ALA A 43 20.01 -35.62 22.70
CA ALA A 43 19.60 -34.90 21.51
C ALA A 43 18.53 -33.91 21.96
N ALA A 44 18.85 -32.61 21.86
CA ALA A 44 17.97 -31.57 22.36
C ALA A 44 16.57 -31.83 21.80
N THR A 45 15.58 -31.97 22.68
CA THR A 45 14.19 -32.17 22.26
C THR A 45 13.87 -31.07 21.25
N PRO A 46 13.41 -31.40 20.02
CA PRO A 46 13.14 -30.39 19.01
C PRO A 46 12.20 -29.32 19.59
N ALA A 47 12.56 -28.04 19.42
CA ALA A 47 11.70 -26.95 19.86
C ALA A 47 10.32 -27.09 19.21
N ALA A 48 9.24 -26.89 19.99
CA ALA A 48 7.89 -27.04 19.47
C ALA A 48 7.64 -26.04 18.32
N ALA A 49 7.08 -26.54 17.22
CA ALA A 49 6.89 -25.76 16.00
C ALA A 49 5.72 -24.79 16.15
N TYR A 50 5.84 -23.60 15.53
CA TYR A 50 4.73 -22.65 15.37
C TYR A 50 3.55 -23.31 14.67
N THR A 51 2.33 -23.10 15.16
CA THR A 51 1.10 -23.61 14.52
C THR A 51 0.15 -22.51 14.08
N SER A 52 -0.09 -21.51 14.93
CA SER A 52 -1.02 -20.42 14.62
C SER A 52 -0.75 -19.17 15.46
N ALA A 53 -1.32 -18.06 15.00
CA ALA A 53 -1.32 -16.78 15.69
C ALA A 53 -2.74 -16.22 15.74
N ALA A 54 -3.11 -15.60 16.85
CA ALA A 54 -4.38 -14.92 17.03
C ALA A 54 -4.17 -13.58 17.74
N PHE A 55 -4.78 -12.51 17.20
CA PHE A 55 -4.82 -11.21 17.83
C PHE A 55 -6.06 -11.12 18.73
N SER A 56 -5.91 -10.55 19.92
CA SER A 56 -7.04 -10.18 20.77
C SER A 56 -7.39 -8.72 20.58
N ALA A 57 -8.70 -8.43 20.50
CA ALA A 57 -9.21 -7.09 20.26
C ALA A 57 -8.86 -6.09 21.39
N MET A 58 -8.73 -4.82 21.00
CA MET A 58 -8.80 -3.68 21.90
C MET A 58 -10.07 -2.84 21.61
N ALA A 59 -10.64 -2.23 22.65
CA ALA A 59 -11.72 -1.27 22.49
C ALA A 59 -11.23 0.04 21.83
N ALA A 60 -12.14 0.79 21.22
CA ALA A 60 -11.86 2.15 20.75
C ALA A 60 -11.64 3.05 21.98
N PRO A 61 -10.67 3.99 21.95
CA PRO A 61 -10.53 4.96 23.02
C PRO A 61 -11.75 5.91 23.06
N THR A 62 -12.05 6.42 24.25
CA THR A 62 -13.18 7.33 24.50
C THR A 62 -12.70 8.59 25.23
N LEU A 63 -13.57 9.59 25.37
CA LEU A 63 -13.25 10.82 26.11
C LEU A 63 -12.96 10.59 27.60
N ASP A 64 -13.35 9.44 28.17
CA ASP A 64 -12.95 9.05 29.53
C ASP A 64 -11.42 8.89 29.66
N ASN A 65 -10.74 8.66 28.53
CA ASN A 65 -9.29 8.70 28.40
C ASN A 65 -8.89 9.51 27.14
N ALA A 66 -9.16 10.80 27.16
CA ALA A 66 -8.84 11.72 26.06
C ALA A 66 -7.37 11.66 25.61
N ALA A 67 -6.43 11.39 26.53
CA ALA A 67 -5.02 11.23 26.17
C ALA A 67 -4.79 10.08 25.18
N ALA A 68 -5.47 8.94 25.38
CA ALA A 68 -5.39 7.80 24.46
C ALA A 68 -6.00 8.09 23.08
N MET A 69 -7.03 8.96 23.00
CA MET A 69 -7.56 9.42 21.71
C MET A 69 -6.61 10.37 20.98
N ALA A 70 -5.71 11.05 21.71
CA ALA A 70 -4.78 12.04 21.16
C ALA A 70 -3.37 11.47 20.90
N THR A 71 -3.20 10.15 20.98
CA THR A 71 -1.93 9.44 20.71
C THR A 71 -2.17 8.11 20.02
N THR A 72 -1.13 7.55 19.40
CA THR A 72 -1.16 6.14 18.98
C THR A 72 -1.31 5.22 20.19
N THR A 73 -2.41 4.46 20.26
CA THR A 73 -2.74 3.58 21.38
C THR A 73 -2.77 2.12 20.94
N VAL A 74 -2.09 1.26 21.70
CA VAL A 74 -2.08 -0.19 21.51
C VAL A 74 -2.42 -0.88 22.82
N GLY A 75 -3.55 -1.57 22.85
CA GLY A 75 -4.01 -2.39 23.99
C GLY A 75 -4.20 -3.87 23.63
N SER A 76 -3.81 -4.27 22.42
CA SER A 76 -4.01 -5.62 21.87
C SER A 76 -2.88 -6.58 22.30
N THR A 77 -3.12 -7.88 22.14
CA THR A 77 -2.16 -8.95 22.42
C THR A 77 -2.11 -9.89 21.23
N LEU A 78 -0.93 -10.44 20.94
CA LEU A 78 -0.74 -11.53 19.99
C LEU A 78 -0.48 -12.83 20.75
N SER A 79 -1.33 -13.82 20.56
CA SER A 79 -1.18 -15.18 21.10
C SER A 79 -0.65 -16.11 20.01
N VAL A 80 0.50 -16.73 20.25
CA VAL A 80 1.14 -17.72 19.37
C VAL A 80 0.99 -19.10 19.98
N SER A 81 0.54 -20.07 19.18
CA SER A 81 0.39 -21.47 19.60
C SER A 81 1.45 -22.36 18.97
N PHE A 82 1.79 -23.46 19.66
CA PHE A 82 2.83 -24.40 19.25
C PHE A 82 2.33 -25.85 19.18
N SER A 83 3.11 -26.70 18.50
CA SER A 83 2.76 -28.11 18.23
C SER A 83 2.71 -29.01 19.48
N ASP A 84 3.28 -28.57 20.60
CA ASP A 84 3.23 -29.27 21.90
C ASP A 84 2.02 -28.85 22.75
N GLY A 85 1.10 -28.04 22.19
CA GLY A 85 -0.08 -27.52 22.87
C GLY A 85 0.19 -26.30 23.76
N SER A 86 1.44 -25.85 23.89
CA SER A 86 1.75 -24.61 24.61
C SER A 86 1.43 -23.36 23.79
N SER A 87 1.34 -22.21 24.46
CA SER A 87 1.17 -20.91 23.82
C SER A 87 2.05 -19.84 24.47
N ARG A 88 2.28 -18.75 23.72
CA ARG A 88 3.01 -17.57 24.17
C ARG A 88 2.20 -16.32 23.83
N ASN A 89 2.01 -15.46 24.82
CA ASN A 89 1.32 -14.18 24.64
C ASN A 89 2.33 -13.04 24.57
N PHE A 90 2.14 -12.16 23.60
CA PHE A 90 2.91 -10.95 23.37
C PHE A 90 2.00 -9.74 23.59
N LYS A 91 2.24 -9.00 24.67
CA LYS A 91 1.58 -7.70 24.86
C LYS A 91 2.12 -6.75 23.80
N LEU A 92 1.26 -6.30 22.89
CA LEU A 92 1.67 -5.43 21.80
C LEU A 92 1.87 -3.99 22.30
N ALA A 93 2.78 -3.28 21.64
CA ALA A 93 3.07 -1.88 21.90
C ALA A 93 3.45 -1.17 20.59
N TYR A 94 3.36 0.15 20.56
CA TYR A 94 3.85 0.97 19.46
C TYR A 94 5.24 1.52 19.77
N ARG A 95 6.15 1.50 18.79
CA ARG A 95 7.47 2.14 18.92
C ARG A 95 7.77 3.01 17.68
N PRO A 96 7.94 4.33 17.86
CA PRO A 96 8.38 5.20 16.77
C PRO A 96 9.88 5.02 16.51
N PHE A 97 10.29 5.15 15.25
CA PHE A 97 11.66 5.48 14.88
C PHE A 97 11.97 6.94 15.19
N PHE A 98 11.04 7.83 14.88
CA PHE A 98 11.09 9.28 15.10
C PHE A 98 9.68 9.88 14.88
N VAL A 99 9.53 11.16 15.23
CA VAL A 99 8.43 12.01 14.72
C VAL A 99 9.00 12.91 13.63
N THR A 100 8.30 13.08 12.51
CA THR A 100 8.75 13.96 11.42
C THR A 100 9.01 15.37 11.92
N GLY A 101 10.05 16.02 11.37
CA GLY A 101 10.60 17.27 11.92
C GLY A 101 11.56 17.08 13.10
N ASP A 102 11.88 15.85 13.51
CA ASP A 102 13.04 15.57 14.35
C ASP A 102 14.34 15.66 13.54
N MET A 103 15.41 16.13 14.20
CA MET A 103 16.77 16.00 13.65
C MET A 103 17.28 14.59 13.98
N VAL A 104 17.54 13.79 12.94
CA VAL A 104 17.98 12.40 13.04
C VAL A 104 19.40 12.24 12.50
N PRO A 105 20.17 11.22 12.91
CA PRO A 105 21.54 11.03 12.45
C PRO A 105 21.66 10.91 10.92
N ASP A 106 22.62 11.60 10.31
CA ASP A 106 22.90 11.54 8.86
C ASP A 106 23.88 10.40 8.47
N GLY A 107 24.43 9.70 9.46
CA GLY A 107 25.46 8.66 9.29
C GLY A 107 26.88 9.17 9.08
N ASN A 108 27.10 10.49 9.07
CA ASN A 108 28.39 11.17 8.86
C ASN A 108 28.82 12.00 10.09
N GLY A 109 28.18 11.78 11.24
CA GLY A 109 28.45 12.49 12.50
C GLY A 109 27.64 13.78 12.67
N GLY A 110 26.75 14.10 11.72
CA GLY A 110 25.80 15.20 11.78
C GLY A 110 24.36 14.72 11.94
N THR A 111 23.42 15.61 11.62
CA THR A 111 21.99 15.32 11.63
C THR A 111 21.30 15.91 10.40
N THR A 112 20.16 15.34 10.05
CA THR A 112 19.27 15.79 8.97
C THR A 112 17.81 15.79 9.44
N LEU A 113 16.95 16.56 8.78
CA LEU A 113 15.55 16.72 9.15
C LEU A 113 14.71 15.55 8.61
N ALA A 114 14.09 14.78 9.50
CA ALA A 114 13.22 13.68 9.10
C ALA A 114 11.96 14.19 8.38
N GLY A 115 11.69 13.66 7.18
CA GLY A 115 10.56 14.07 6.33
C GLY A 115 10.76 15.42 5.64
N GLY A 116 11.99 15.96 5.62
CA GLY A 116 12.30 17.26 5.03
C GLY A 116 12.14 17.27 3.49
N TYR A 117 11.66 18.39 2.96
CA TYR A 117 11.47 18.59 1.52
C TYR A 117 12.71 19.15 0.83
N TYR A 118 12.95 18.69 -0.41
CA TYR A 118 14.06 19.09 -1.25
C TYR A 118 13.58 19.40 -2.67
N ASP A 119 14.18 20.41 -3.31
CA ASP A 119 13.91 20.76 -4.71
C ASP A 119 14.63 19.82 -5.69
N ILE A 120 14.47 20.06 -6.99
CA ILE A 120 15.10 19.24 -8.04
C ILE A 120 16.64 19.29 -8.03
N ASN A 121 17.23 20.30 -7.38
CA ASN A 121 18.68 20.44 -7.19
C ASN A 121 19.15 19.89 -5.83
N ASN A 122 18.27 19.13 -5.17
CA ASN A 122 18.48 18.53 -3.86
C ASN A 122 18.80 19.58 -2.77
N GLN A 123 18.22 20.79 -2.89
CA GLN A 123 18.33 21.84 -1.88
C GLN A 123 17.08 21.87 -0.99
N PRO A 124 17.21 22.09 0.34
CA PRO A 124 16.08 22.23 1.24
C PRO A 124 15.05 23.27 0.80
N ILE A 125 13.77 22.89 0.72
CA ILE A 125 12.68 23.85 0.47
C ILE A 125 12.31 24.53 1.78
N ILE A 126 12.43 25.85 1.84
CA ILE A 126 12.22 26.64 3.06
C ILE A 126 10.82 27.28 3.05
N ASP A 127 10.04 26.99 4.08
CA ASP A 127 8.80 27.67 4.43
C ASP A 127 9.11 29.09 4.92
N ARG A 128 8.61 30.08 4.18
CA ARG A 128 8.73 31.52 4.47
C ARG A 128 7.39 32.20 4.70
N SER A 129 6.33 31.41 4.94
CA SER A 129 4.96 31.91 5.12
C SER A 129 4.80 32.82 6.35
N VAL A 130 5.69 32.68 7.35
CA VAL A 130 5.73 33.53 8.54
C VAL A 130 7.13 34.13 8.71
N ALA A 131 7.23 35.45 8.58
CA ALA A 131 8.49 36.18 8.70
C ALA A 131 9.14 35.97 10.09
N GLY A 132 10.44 35.68 10.10
CA GLY A 132 11.22 35.42 11.31
C GLY A 132 11.03 34.02 11.91
N LYS A 133 10.28 33.14 11.25
CA LYS A 133 10.11 31.71 11.61
C LYS A 133 10.48 30.79 10.46
N GLU A 134 11.36 31.23 9.57
CA GLU A 134 11.75 30.46 8.39
C GLU A 134 12.34 29.10 8.80
N ARG A 135 11.84 28.02 8.19
CA ARG A 135 12.31 26.64 8.45
C ARG A 135 12.20 25.80 7.19
N GLN A 136 12.94 24.71 7.09
CA GLN A 136 12.69 23.73 6.03
C GLN A 136 11.28 23.12 6.20
N PHE A 137 10.53 22.98 5.11
CA PHE A 137 9.32 22.18 5.11
C PHE A 137 9.64 20.74 5.50
N TYR A 138 8.78 20.12 6.30
CA TYR A 138 8.80 18.69 6.54
C TYR A 138 7.36 18.19 6.62
N SER A 139 7.19 16.92 6.23
CA SER A 139 5.87 16.33 6.05
C SER A 139 5.28 15.87 7.38
N ASP A 140 4.01 16.18 7.61
CA ASP A 140 3.15 15.54 8.61
C ASP A 140 2.45 14.29 8.06
N CYS A 141 2.81 13.85 6.85
CA CYS A 141 2.14 12.77 6.12
C CYS A 141 3.10 11.66 5.66
N PRO A 142 3.73 10.90 6.59
CA PRO A 142 4.41 9.67 6.24
C PRO A 142 3.40 8.59 5.86
N ASP A 143 3.61 7.97 4.70
CA ASP A 143 2.71 6.96 4.15
C ASP A 143 3.51 5.68 3.89
N GLY A 144 3.52 5.19 2.64
CA GLY A 144 4.04 3.91 2.21
C GLY A 144 5.41 3.58 2.81
N SER A 145 5.49 2.40 3.42
CA SER A 145 6.74 1.94 4.03
C SER A 145 7.09 0.50 3.66
N SER A 146 8.37 0.16 3.75
CA SER A 146 8.85 -1.21 3.61
C SER A 146 10.04 -1.45 4.53
N LEU A 147 10.19 -2.67 5.01
CA LEU A 147 11.32 -3.10 5.84
C LEU A 147 12.04 -4.25 5.15
N LEU A 148 13.36 -4.18 5.01
CA LEU A 148 14.14 -5.14 4.24
C LEU A 148 15.58 -5.29 4.77
N THR A 149 16.27 -6.32 4.28
CA THR A 149 17.69 -6.55 4.52
C THR A 149 18.44 -6.71 3.19
N LEU A 150 19.75 -6.45 3.21
CA LEU A 150 20.63 -6.70 2.09
C LEU A 150 21.77 -7.62 2.55
N LYS A 151 22.13 -8.62 1.72
CA LYS A 151 23.18 -9.60 2.07
C LYS A 151 24.54 -8.97 2.36
N ASN A 152 24.85 -7.86 1.71
CA ASN A 152 26.15 -7.19 1.80
C ASN A 152 26.06 -5.82 2.48
N ALA A 153 25.03 -5.59 3.30
CA ALA A 153 24.86 -4.34 4.02
C ALA A 153 26.10 -4.02 4.88
N ASN A 154 26.60 -2.79 4.77
CA ASN A 154 27.74 -2.31 5.54
C ASN A 154 27.56 -0.83 5.84
N VAL A 155 27.01 -0.53 7.01
CA VAL A 155 26.76 0.84 7.45
C VAL A 155 27.44 1.08 8.79
N ALA A 156 28.25 2.14 8.86
CA ALA A 156 28.93 2.52 10.08
C ALA A 156 27.91 2.84 11.20
N GLY A 157 28.22 2.42 12.43
CA GLY A 157 27.40 2.69 13.62
C GLY A 157 26.37 1.61 13.98
N VAL A 158 26.11 0.65 13.08
CA VAL A 158 25.29 -0.54 13.39
C VAL A 158 26.09 -1.51 14.28
N LYS A 159 25.51 -1.97 15.38
CA LYS A 159 26.15 -2.91 16.33
C LYS A 159 25.58 -4.32 16.27
N GLY A 160 24.30 -4.44 15.96
CA GLY A 160 23.55 -5.68 15.74
C GLY A 160 23.43 -6.00 14.26
N ASN A 161 22.24 -6.40 13.82
CA ASN A 161 21.98 -6.68 12.42
C ASN A 161 21.54 -5.41 11.68
N THR A 162 22.07 -5.20 10.47
CA THR A 162 21.64 -4.08 9.64
C THR A 162 20.28 -4.40 9.00
N VAL A 163 19.30 -3.52 9.24
CA VAL A 163 17.97 -3.54 8.62
C VAL A 163 17.74 -2.17 8.00
N PHE A 164 17.00 -2.11 6.89
CA PHE A 164 16.61 -0.86 6.26
C PHE A 164 15.09 -0.72 6.29
N ALA A 165 14.61 0.49 6.54
CA ALA A 165 13.26 0.89 6.16
C ALA A 165 13.34 1.90 5.00
N VAL A 166 12.41 1.82 4.06
CA VAL A 166 12.15 2.89 3.09
C VAL A 166 10.79 3.49 3.44
N VAL A 167 10.73 4.81 3.54
CA VAL A 167 9.51 5.54 3.93
C VAL A 167 9.33 6.71 2.97
N GLN A 168 8.14 6.80 2.39
CA GLN A 168 7.71 7.92 1.56
C GLN A 168 6.75 8.84 2.33
N PHE A 169 6.65 10.07 1.85
CA PHE A 169 5.90 11.13 2.52
C PHE A 169 4.98 11.78 1.49
N GLU A 170 3.69 11.50 1.60
CA GLU A 170 2.69 11.77 0.57
C GLU A 170 2.60 13.27 0.28
N TYR A 171 2.30 14.08 1.29
CA TYR A 171 2.19 15.54 1.18
C TYR A 171 2.54 16.26 2.50
N THR A 172 2.35 17.58 2.53
CA THR A 172 2.34 18.39 3.75
C THR A 172 1.00 19.07 3.85
N THR A 173 0.32 18.96 4.99
CA THR A 173 -1.03 19.50 5.12
C THR A 173 -1.04 21.01 5.02
N ARG A 174 -0.08 21.68 5.68
CA ARG A 174 -0.10 23.13 5.86
C ARG A 174 1.28 23.77 6.02
N ASP A 175 1.40 25.05 5.65
CA ASP A 175 2.54 25.89 6.01
C ASP A 175 2.38 26.51 7.42
N GLN A 176 3.39 27.25 7.88
CA GLN A 176 3.33 27.94 9.18
C GLN A 176 2.27 29.03 9.28
N ALA A 177 1.77 29.56 8.15
CA ALA A 177 0.61 30.47 8.11
C ALA A 177 -0.73 29.70 8.08
N SER A 178 -0.69 28.37 8.19
CA SER A 178 -1.85 27.47 8.10
C SER A 178 -2.53 27.43 6.74
N ALA A 179 -1.88 27.90 5.67
CA ALA A 179 -2.37 27.70 4.31
C ALA A 179 -2.09 26.26 3.86
N SER A 180 -3.01 25.68 3.09
CA SER A 180 -2.87 24.31 2.59
C SER A 180 -1.64 24.16 1.69
N GLN A 181 -0.92 23.05 1.85
CA GLN A 181 0.22 22.67 1.02
C GLN A 181 0.02 21.31 0.31
N TYR A 182 -1.21 20.79 0.34
CA TYR A 182 -1.56 19.51 -0.29
C TYR A 182 -1.20 19.54 -1.79
N GLY A 183 -0.39 18.59 -2.23
CA GLY A 183 0.10 18.47 -3.61
C GLY A 183 0.93 19.64 -4.15
N GLN A 184 1.45 20.54 -3.30
CA GLN A 184 2.23 21.70 -3.73
C GLN A 184 3.75 21.53 -3.61
N LEU A 185 4.22 20.43 -3.03
CA LEU A 185 5.63 20.16 -2.78
C LEU A 185 6.01 18.78 -3.35
N PRO A 186 7.27 18.57 -3.79
CA PRO A 186 7.71 17.24 -4.25
C PRO A 186 7.81 16.26 -3.10
N SER A 187 7.10 15.13 -3.19
CA SER A 187 7.04 14.12 -2.13
C SER A 187 8.43 13.57 -1.77
N PRO A 188 8.86 13.68 -0.51
CA PRO A 188 10.11 13.10 -0.04
C PRO A 188 10.04 11.57 0.02
N ILE A 189 11.20 10.92 -0.11
CA ILE A 189 11.34 9.49 0.15
C ILE A 189 12.74 9.21 0.72
N ALA A 190 12.81 8.41 1.77
CA ALA A 190 14.04 8.22 2.53
C ALA A 190 14.35 6.76 2.83
N VAL A 191 15.64 6.45 2.85
CA VAL A 191 16.20 5.21 3.40
C VAL A 191 16.61 5.46 4.85
N ILE A 192 16.06 4.65 5.76
CA ILE A 192 16.38 4.65 7.17
C ILE A 192 17.21 3.39 7.46
N THR A 193 18.45 3.56 7.90
CA THR A 193 19.25 2.45 8.41
C THR A 193 18.94 2.23 9.89
N LEU A 194 18.63 0.99 10.22
CA LEU A 194 18.26 0.53 11.55
C LEU A 194 19.29 -0.48 12.07
N ASP A 195 19.67 -0.30 13.33
CA ASP A 195 20.38 -1.29 14.14
C ASP A 195 19.35 -2.18 14.84
N GLN A 196 19.25 -3.43 14.40
CA GLN A 196 18.38 -4.43 15.02
C GLN A 196 19.17 -5.18 16.09
N ASP A 197 18.76 -5.05 17.35
CA ASP A 197 19.32 -5.80 18.47
C ASP A 197 19.05 -7.31 18.28
N PRO A 198 20.08 -8.18 18.18
CA PRO A 198 19.88 -9.61 17.98
C PRO A 198 19.17 -10.30 19.15
N ALA A 199 19.26 -9.76 20.37
CA ALA A 199 18.70 -10.37 21.57
C ALA A 199 17.21 -10.03 21.77
N SER A 200 16.80 -8.82 21.41
CA SER A 200 15.45 -8.31 21.67
C SER A 200 14.63 -8.01 20.40
N GLY A 201 15.27 -7.90 19.24
CA GLY A 201 14.65 -7.46 17.99
C GLY A 201 14.30 -5.97 17.97
N ALA A 202 14.68 -5.17 18.97
CA ALA A 202 14.45 -3.74 18.95
C ALA A 202 15.18 -3.07 17.76
N LEU A 203 14.51 -2.14 17.08
CA LEU A 203 15.06 -1.40 15.95
C LEU A 203 15.42 0.02 16.40
N LYS A 204 16.64 0.46 16.11
CA LYS A 204 17.12 1.81 16.43
C LYS A 204 17.65 2.52 15.18
N VAL A 205 17.27 3.77 14.95
CA VAL A 205 17.79 4.59 13.85
C VAL A 205 19.29 4.85 14.03
N VAL A 206 20.06 4.56 12.97
CA VAL A 206 21.51 4.85 12.87
C VAL A 206 21.80 5.90 11.81
N LYS A 207 21.03 5.91 10.71
CA LYS A 207 21.21 6.83 9.59
C LYS A 207 19.87 7.09 8.90
N TYR A 208 19.64 8.34 8.53
CA TYR A 208 18.57 8.77 7.64
C TYR A 208 19.18 9.34 6.36
N HIS A 209 18.71 8.89 5.21
CA HIS A 209 19.16 9.37 3.91
C HIS A 209 17.97 9.72 3.03
N ASN A 210 17.83 11.00 2.69
CA ASN A 210 16.91 11.44 1.65
C ASN A 210 17.40 10.90 0.29
N VAL A 211 16.52 10.24 -0.45
CA VAL A 211 16.84 9.76 -1.80
C VAL A 211 16.73 10.92 -2.78
N ASP A 212 17.76 11.13 -3.59
CA ASP A 212 17.73 12.12 -4.68
C ASP A 212 16.75 11.65 -5.78
N THR A 213 15.66 12.40 -5.95
CA THR A 213 14.59 12.11 -6.91
C THR A 213 14.70 12.88 -8.22
N SER A 214 15.80 13.62 -8.44
CA SER A 214 16.01 14.44 -9.65
C SER A 214 15.92 13.62 -10.95
N LYS A 215 16.41 12.38 -10.93
CA LYS A 215 16.33 11.43 -12.06
C LYS A 215 14.91 10.96 -12.38
N ALA A 216 13.95 11.19 -11.49
CA ALA A 216 12.54 10.87 -11.66
C ALA A 216 11.67 12.13 -11.84
N HIS A 217 12.29 13.29 -12.07
CA HIS A 217 11.66 14.61 -12.16
C HIS A 217 10.98 15.09 -10.86
N GLY A 218 11.46 14.61 -9.70
CA GLY A 218 10.71 14.76 -8.45
C GLY A 218 9.55 13.76 -8.37
N LEU A 219 8.98 13.61 -7.18
CA LEU A 219 7.85 12.71 -6.95
C LEU A 219 6.59 13.51 -6.64
N TRP A 220 5.45 12.97 -7.04
CA TRP A 220 4.13 13.60 -6.89
C TRP A 220 3.24 12.73 -6.01
N ILE A 221 2.78 13.27 -4.88
CA ILE A 221 1.78 12.70 -3.96
C ILE A 221 1.99 11.18 -3.81
N THR A 222 3.11 10.80 -3.18
CA THR A 222 3.47 9.38 -3.07
C THR A 222 2.69 8.69 -1.96
N CYS A 223 1.67 7.91 -2.30
CA CYS A 223 0.71 7.31 -1.36
C CYS A 223 1.20 5.99 -0.73
N GLY A 224 0.53 4.86 -0.98
CA GLY A 224 0.90 3.55 -0.46
C GLY A 224 2.16 2.97 -1.10
N ALA A 225 2.66 1.87 -0.51
CA ALA A 225 3.83 1.16 -1.02
C ALA A 225 3.83 -0.36 -0.78
N SER A 226 4.62 -1.07 -1.58
CA SER A 226 4.91 -2.48 -1.39
C SER A 226 6.40 -2.80 -1.53
N LEU A 227 6.81 -3.93 -0.97
CA LEU A 227 8.14 -4.47 -1.20
C LEU A 227 8.04 -5.48 -2.34
N SER A 228 8.85 -5.28 -3.38
CA SER A 228 8.94 -6.23 -4.49
C SER A 228 9.52 -7.58 -4.01
N PRO A 229 9.19 -8.70 -4.69
CA PRO A 229 9.82 -9.99 -4.41
C PRO A 229 11.36 -10.01 -4.58
N TRP A 230 11.93 -9.02 -5.26
CA TRP A 230 13.38 -8.86 -5.47
C TRP A 230 14.03 -7.83 -4.52
N GLY A 231 13.30 -7.32 -3.53
CA GLY A 231 13.86 -6.52 -2.44
C GLY A 231 14.05 -5.05 -2.76
N THR A 232 13.14 -4.45 -3.52
CA THR A 232 13.07 -3.01 -3.77
C THR A 232 11.73 -2.45 -3.31
N HIS A 233 11.71 -1.19 -2.93
CA HIS A 233 10.49 -0.51 -2.48
C HIS A 233 9.77 0.06 -3.71
N LEU A 234 8.51 -0.34 -3.89
CA LEU A 234 7.63 0.13 -4.95
C LEU A 234 6.69 1.18 -4.35
N SER A 235 6.98 2.43 -4.68
CA SER A 235 6.18 3.61 -4.33
C SER A 235 5.07 3.81 -5.37
N SER A 236 4.10 4.66 -5.12
CA SER A 236 2.97 4.92 -6.03
C SER A 236 2.68 6.41 -6.06
N GLU A 237 2.64 7.04 -7.25
CA GLU A 237 2.17 8.43 -7.37
C GLU A 237 0.66 8.45 -7.59
N GLU A 238 -0.05 9.13 -6.71
CA GLU A 238 -1.50 9.24 -6.67
C GLU A 238 -2.00 10.58 -7.28
N TYR A 239 -3.27 10.65 -7.66
CA TYR A 239 -3.97 11.84 -8.15
C TYR A 239 -3.20 12.58 -9.24
N GLU A 240 -2.98 11.91 -10.36
CA GLU A 240 -2.12 12.45 -11.41
C GLU A 240 -2.64 13.79 -11.95
N PRO A 241 -1.77 14.79 -12.17
CA PRO A 241 -2.21 16.11 -12.62
C PRO A 241 -2.90 16.02 -13.99
N ASP A 242 -4.15 16.48 -14.12
CA ASP A 242 -4.88 16.42 -15.38
C ASP A 242 -4.16 17.23 -16.47
N ALA A 243 -3.54 16.55 -17.44
CA ALA A 243 -2.71 17.17 -18.47
C ALA A 243 -3.48 18.18 -19.35
N THR A 244 -4.82 18.10 -19.38
CA THR A 244 -5.68 19.06 -20.09
C THR A 244 -5.86 20.38 -19.35
N LYS A 245 -5.55 20.43 -18.04
CA LYS A 245 -5.75 21.59 -17.15
C LYS A 245 -4.48 22.09 -16.47
N ALA A 246 -3.42 21.28 -16.46
CA ALA A 246 -2.17 21.52 -15.75
C ALA A 246 -1.59 22.94 -15.92
N ALA A 247 -1.71 23.53 -17.13
CA ALA A 247 -1.22 24.88 -17.41
C ALA A 247 -1.90 25.99 -16.58
N THR A 248 -3.10 25.74 -16.07
CA THR A 248 -3.89 26.69 -15.27
C THR A 248 -4.21 26.20 -13.87
N ASP A 249 -3.83 24.96 -13.55
CA ASP A 249 -4.07 24.38 -12.24
C ASP A 249 -3.15 24.99 -11.19
N ALA A 250 -3.73 25.58 -10.14
CA ALA A 250 -2.98 26.32 -9.14
C ALA A 250 -2.05 25.41 -8.32
N GLN A 251 -2.49 24.18 -8.01
CA GLN A 251 -1.71 23.21 -7.26
C GLN A 251 -0.49 22.76 -8.07
N PHE A 252 -0.69 22.36 -9.32
CA PHE A 252 0.39 21.91 -10.20
C PHE A 252 1.40 23.02 -10.50
N LYS A 253 0.95 24.27 -10.67
CA LYS A 253 1.84 25.43 -10.81
C LYS A 253 2.67 25.68 -9.54
N ALA A 254 2.05 25.56 -8.35
CA ALA A 254 2.76 25.69 -7.08
C ALA A 254 3.80 24.57 -6.89
N PHE A 255 3.43 23.33 -7.20
CA PHE A 255 4.36 22.19 -7.28
C PHE A 255 5.52 22.48 -8.22
N SER A 256 5.24 22.92 -9.45
CA SER A 256 6.28 23.24 -10.44
C SER A 256 7.25 24.30 -9.91
N LYS A 257 6.72 25.35 -9.26
CA LYS A 257 7.52 26.41 -8.67
C LYS A 257 8.38 25.92 -7.51
N ASN A 258 7.83 25.10 -6.62
CA ASN A 258 8.55 24.59 -5.46
C ASN A 258 9.62 23.55 -5.85
N THR A 259 9.33 22.71 -6.86
CA THR A 259 10.25 21.67 -7.33
C THR A 259 11.34 22.23 -8.25
N PHE A 260 10.99 23.12 -9.18
CA PHE A 260 11.89 23.57 -10.26
C PHE A 260 12.23 25.06 -10.25
N GLY A 261 11.63 25.86 -9.37
CA GLY A 261 11.79 27.32 -9.32
C GLY A 261 10.98 28.10 -10.37
N ASP A 262 10.14 27.42 -11.17
CA ASP A 262 9.35 28.02 -12.26
C ASP A 262 7.97 27.34 -12.34
N GLU A 263 6.89 28.13 -12.40
CA GLU A 263 5.50 27.65 -12.44
C GLU A 263 5.14 26.85 -13.71
N THR A 264 5.99 26.85 -14.74
CA THR A 264 5.71 26.28 -16.06
C THR A 264 6.66 25.15 -16.47
N LYS A 265 7.60 24.77 -15.59
CA LYS A 265 8.66 23.81 -15.91
C LYS A 265 8.24 22.36 -15.78
N ALA A 266 7.38 22.03 -14.82
CA ALA A 266 6.90 20.67 -14.62
C ALA A 266 6.01 20.22 -15.79
N ASN A 267 6.17 18.97 -16.19
CA ASN A 267 5.34 18.34 -17.22
C ASN A 267 4.36 17.36 -16.56
N PRO A 268 3.04 17.49 -16.74
CA PRO A 268 2.06 16.62 -16.08
C PRO A 268 2.24 15.14 -16.44
N TYR A 269 2.80 14.82 -17.62
CA TYR A 269 3.03 13.43 -18.04
C TYR A 269 4.22 12.74 -17.35
N HIS A 270 5.00 13.46 -16.55
CA HIS A 270 6.06 12.86 -15.71
C HIS A 270 5.55 12.29 -14.38
N TYR A 271 4.27 12.49 -14.04
CA TYR A 271 3.68 12.12 -12.75
C TYR A 271 2.47 11.20 -12.92
N GLY A 272 2.13 10.45 -11.87
CA GLY A 272 1.10 9.42 -11.88
C GLY A 272 1.63 8.05 -12.33
N HIS A 273 2.92 7.79 -12.06
CA HIS A 273 3.60 6.55 -12.44
C HIS A 273 4.10 5.81 -11.20
N LEU A 274 4.85 4.72 -11.41
CA LEU A 274 5.41 3.91 -10.32
C LEU A 274 6.91 4.20 -10.09
N PRO A 275 7.31 4.92 -9.03
CA PRO A 275 8.70 4.99 -8.61
C PRO A 275 9.14 3.69 -7.91
N GLU A 276 10.34 3.22 -8.20
CA GLU A 276 10.98 2.09 -7.52
C GLU A 276 12.31 2.52 -6.89
N ILE A 277 12.43 2.32 -5.59
CA ILE A 277 13.63 2.65 -4.81
C ILE A 277 14.46 1.39 -4.57
N THR A 278 15.71 1.47 -4.98
CA THR A 278 16.74 0.48 -4.64
C THR A 278 17.55 0.99 -3.47
N VAL A 279 17.64 0.20 -2.40
CA VAL A 279 18.53 0.48 -1.26
C VAL A 279 19.93 -0.02 -1.58
N ASN A 280 20.93 0.84 -1.34
CA ASN A 280 22.34 0.50 -1.52
C ASN A 280 22.93 -0.09 -0.22
N PRO A 281 24.00 -0.92 -0.32
CA PRO A 281 24.63 -1.53 0.85
C PRO A 281 25.10 -0.55 1.95
N ASP A 282 25.38 0.70 1.60
CA ASP A 282 25.82 1.76 2.52
C ASP A 282 24.67 2.56 3.16
N GLY A 283 23.42 2.15 2.92
CA GLY A 283 22.22 2.82 3.43
C GLY A 283 21.85 4.10 2.69
N THR A 284 22.38 4.31 1.49
CA THR A 284 21.83 5.28 0.53
C THR A 284 20.76 4.63 -0.35
N GLY A 285 20.11 5.40 -1.23
CA GLY A 285 19.12 4.87 -2.16
C GLY A 285 19.17 5.52 -3.55
N SER A 286 18.57 4.87 -4.52
CA SER A 286 18.38 5.40 -5.88
C SER A 286 16.97 5.13 -6.39
N VAL A 287 16.43 6.04 -7.18
CA VAL A 287 15.10 5.92 -7.81
C VAL A 287 15.20 5.60 -9.30
N LYS A 288 14.22 4.84 -9.79
CA LYS A 288 13.81 4.75 -11.20
C LYS A 288 12.28 4.85 -11.28
N LYS A 289 11.72 5.32 -12.40
CA LYS A 289 10.28 5.46 -12.59
C LYS A 289 9.80 4.57 -13.74
N HIS A 290 8.73 3.82 -13.53
CA HIS A 290 8.17 2.90 -14.54
C HIS A 290 6.90 3.48 -15.15
N TYR A 291 7.00 3.87 -16.41
CA TYR A 291 5.93 4.52 -17.16
C TYR A 291 5.01 3.51 -17.88
N CYS A 292 5.48 2.27 -18.11
CA CYS A 292 4.70 1.27 -18.85
C CYS A 292 3.62 0.56 -18.02
N LEU A 293 3.48 0.89 -16.72
CA LEU A 293 2.38 0.40 -15.90
C LEU A 293 1.10 1.24 -16.07
N GLY A 294 1.17 2.29 -16.88
CA GLY A 294 0.06 3.21 -17.14
C GLY A 294 0.02 4.36 -16.13
N ARG A 295 -0.59 5.46 -16.57
CA ARG A 295 -0.73 6.69 -15.80
C ARG A 295 -2.13 6.78 -15.20
N ILE A 296 -2.24 6.42 -13.93
CA ILE A 296 -3.47 6.38 -13.12
C ILE A 296 -3.15 6.88 -11.71
N SER A 297 -4.19 6.98 -10.87
CA SER A 297 -4.02 7.31 -9.46
C SER A 297 -3.57 6.05 -8.71
N HIS A 298 -2.27 5.77 -8.71
CA HIS A 298 -1.75 4.55 -8.09
C HIS A 298 -1.74 4.73 -6.57
N GLU A 299 -2.55 3.92 -5.87
CA GLU A 299 -2.46 3.86 -4.42
C GLU A 299 -1.30 2.97 -3.95
N LEU A 300 -1.43 1.68 -4.23
CA LEU A 300 -0.48 0.65 -3.84
C LEU A 300 -0.56 -0.48 -4.85
N ILE A 301 0.59 -0.85 -5.39
CA ILE A 301 0.68 -1.98 -6.31
C ILE A 301 1.18 -3.25 -5.63
N GLN A 302 0.66 -4.41 -6.03
CA GLN A 302 1.14 -5.70 -5.53
C GLN A 302 1.73 -6.51 -6.66
N VAL A 303 3.02 -6.84 -6.56
CA VAL A 303 3.65 -7.81 -7.45
C VAL A 303 3.38 -9.23 -6.93
N MET A 304 2.94 -10.12 -7.81
CA MET A 304 2.63 -11.51 -7.51
C MET A 304 3.90 -12.36 -7.37
N PRO A 305 3.82 -13.58 -6.78
CA PRO A 305 4.99 -14.44 -6.57
C PRO A 305 5.73 -14.90 -7.84
N ASP A 306 5.11 -14.78 -9.03
CA ASP A 306 5.80 -15.00 -10.30
C ASP A 306 6.80 -13.88 -10.67
N GLN A 307 6.87 -12.81 -9.86
CA GLN A 307 7.71 -11.63 -10.03
C GLN A 307 7.45 -10.89 -11.35
N ARG A 308 6.26 -11.05 -11.92
CA ARG A 308 5.88 -10.48 -13.22
C ARG A 308 4.51 -9.82 -13.20
N THR A 309 3.53 -10.51 -12.62
CA THR A 309 2.14 -10.04 -12.59
C THR A 309 2.01 -8.99 -11.50
N VAL A 310 1.42 -7.85 -11.83
CA VAL A 310 1.22 -6.72 -10.93
C VAL A 310 -0.26 -6.39 -10.91
N MET A 311 -0.80 -6.21 -9.71
CA MET A 311 -2.17 -5.81 -9.47
C MET A 311 -2.18 -4.39 -8.90
N MET A 312 -3.01 -3.52 -9.49
CA MET A 312 -3.06 -2.09 -9.20
C MET A 312 -4.52 -1.65 -9.07
N GLY A 313 -4.82 -0.95 -7.98
CA GLY A 313 -6.02 -0.13 -7.83
C GLY A 313 -5.85 1.22 -8.55
N ASP A 314 -6.94 1.97 -8.61
CA ASP A 314 -7.00 3.32 -9.17
C ASP A 314 -7.82 4.15 -8.18
N ASP A 315 -7.14 4.93 -7.35
CA ASP A 315 -7.79 5.78 -6.37
C ASP A 315 -8.41 7.01 -7.06
N ALA A 316 -9.59 6.77 -7.61
CA ALA A 316 -10.40 7.80 -8.22
C ALA A 316 -11.89 7.50 -8.05
N THR A 317 -12.71 8.55 -8.16
CA THR A 317 -14.11 8.36 -8.57
C THR A 317 -14.15 7.99 -10.05
N ASN A 318 -14.90 6.93 -10.37
CA ASN A 318 -14.82 6.23 -11.65
C ASN A 318 -13.47 5.52 -11.87
N GLY A 319 -12.82 5.08 -10.79
CA GLY A 319 -11.61 4.27 -10.84
C GLY A 319 -11.85 2.86 -11.42
N GLY A 320 -10.76 2.20 -11.79
CA GLY A 320 -10.73 0.88 -12.40
C GLY A 320 -9.77 -0.10 -11.72
N LEU A 321 -9.88 -1.38 -12.08
CA LEU A 321 -8.99 -2.44 -11.59
C LEU A 321 -8.01 -2.82 -12.71
N PHE A 322 -6.70 -2.66 -12.48
CA PHE A 322 -5.67 -2.77 -13.51
C PHE A 322 -4.65 -3.88 -13.22
N MET A 323 -4.26 -4.61 -14.26
CA MET A 323 -3.25 -5.65 -14.15
C MET A 323 -2.14 -5.41 -15.18
N PHE A 324 -0.90 -5.54 -14.76
CA PHE A 324 0.25 -5.51 -15.65
C PHE A 324 0.99 -6.85 -15.59
N VAL A 325 1.44 -7.35 -16.74
CA VAL A 325 2.26 -8.57 -16.82
C VAL A 325 3.59 -8.20 -17.47
N ALA A 326 4.65 -8.20 -16.66
CA ALA A 326 6.00 -7.92 -17.13
C ALA A 326 6.49 -8.99 -18.12
N ASP A 327 7.29 -8.58 -19.09
CA ASP A 327 7.91 -9.49 -20.07
C ASP A 327 8.92 -10.44 -19.38
N LYS A 328 9.54 -9.99 -18.29
CA LYS A 328 10.56 -10.73 -17.54
C LYS A 328 10.32 -10.65 -16.04
N ALA A 329 10.64 -11.74 -15.34
CA ALA A 329 10.61 -11.77 -13.88
C ALA A 329 11.60 -10.76 -13.29
N ALA A 330 11.16 -10.03 -12.26
CA ALA A 330 11.92 -8.99 -11.57
C ALA A 330 12.35 -7.78 -12.41
N ASP A 331 11.66 -7.55 -13.54
CA ASP A 331 11.95 -6.42 -14.43
C ASP A 331 10.65 -5.79 -14.94
N LEU A 332 10.24 -4.69 -14.30
CA LEU A 332 9.04 -3.94 -14.66
C LEU A 332 9.24 -2.97 -15.83
N SER A 333 10.39 -3.01 -16.52
CA SER A 333 10.69 -2.03 -17.59
C SER A 333 9.90 -2.24 -18.89
N ALA A 334 9.25 -3.39 -19.08
CA ALA A 334 8.42 -3.70 -20.24
C ALA A 334 7.36 -4.75 -19.93
N GLY A 335 6.19 -4.64 -20.55
CA GLY A 335 5.11 -5.60 -20.36
C GLY A 335 3.78 -5.18 -20.97
N THR A 336 2.74 -5.94 -20.65
CA THR A 336 1.37 -5.70 -21.14
C THR A 336 0.47 -5.21 -20.01
N LEU A 337 -0.25 -4.12 -20.25
CA LEU A 337 -1.25 -3.54 -19.36
C LEU A 337 -2.67 -4.00 -19.74
N TYR A 338 -3.49 -4.25 -18.73
CA TYR A 338 -4.88 -4.70 -18.84
C TYR A 338 -5.78 -3.94 -17.87
N VAL A 339 -7.06 -3.80 -18.22
CA VAL A 339 -8.12 -3.31 -17.32
C VAL A 339 -9.22 -4.35 -17.20
N ALA A 340 -9.81 -4.49 -16.02
CA ALA A 340 -10.90 -5.41 -15.78
C ALA A 340 -12.23 -4.90 -16.35
N LYS A 341 -13.05 -5.85 -16.81
CA LYS A 341 -14.49 -5.71 -16.98
C LYS A 341 -15.18 -6.45 -15.84
N TRP A 342 -15.93 -5.70 -15.03
CA TRP A 342 -16.64 -6.17 -13.85
C TRP A 342 -18.08 -6.53 -14.22
N THR A 343 -18.35 -7.81 -14.46
CA THR A 343 -19.69 -8.27 -14.82
C THR A 343 -20.49 -8.62 -13.57
N GLN A 344 -21.32 -7.68 -13.12
CA GLN A 344 -22.11 -7.80 -11.90
C GLN A 344 -22.92 -9.11 -11.86
N THR A 345 -22.71 -9.92 -10.81
CA THR A 345 -23.48 -11.13 -10.50
C THR A 345 -24.44 -10.91 -9.34
N SER A 346 -24.18 -9.93 -8.48
CA SER A 346 -25.09 -9.49 -7.41
C SER A 346 -25.00 -7.99 -7.20
N SER A 347 -26.15 -7.34 -6.99
CA SER A 347 -26.27 -5.94 -6.57
C SER A 347 -26.37 -5.76 -5.06
N ALA A 348 -26.56 -6.86 -4.31
CA ALA A 348 -26.82 -6.81 -2.87
C ALA A 348 -25.54 -6.55 -2.06
N GLY A 349 -25.65 -5.71 -1.01
CA GLY A 349 -24.52 -5.35 -0.16
C GLY A 349 -23.44 -4.60 -0.97
N ALA A 350 -22.19 -5.01 -0.81
CA ALA A 350 -21.07 -4.54 -1.63
C ALA A 350 -21.14 -5.04 -3.09
N GLY A 351 -22.05 -5.96 -3.41
CA GLY A 351 -22.14 -6.60 -4.72
C GLY A 351 -21.03 -7.63 -4.98
N SER A 352 -21.15 -8.33 -6.10
CA SER A 352 -20.14 -9.28 -6.57
C SER A 352 -20.15 -9.36 -8.08
N ALA A 353 -19.06 -9.86 -8.68
CA ALA A 353 -18.94 -10.02 -10.12
C ALA A 353 -18.01 -11.15 -10.55
N THR A 354 -18.15 -11.53 -11.82
CA THR A 354 -17.08 -12.20 -12.57
C THR A 354 -16.23 -11.15 -13.29
N LEU A 355 -14.94 -11.45 -13.45
CA LEU A 355 -13.97 -10.56 -14.09
C LEU A 355 -13.51 -11.14 -15.43
N THR A 356 -13.45 -10.28 -16.43
CA THR A 356 -12.71 -10.53 -17.68
C THR A 356 -11.75 -9.37 -17.93
N TRP A 357 -10.73 -9.57 -18.76
CA TRP A 357 -9.64 -8.60 -18.91
C TRP A 357 -9.55 -8.07 -20.33
N ILE A 358 -9.48 -6.75 -20.46
CA ILE A 358 -9.30 -6.05 -21.73
C ILE A 358 -7.84 -5.62 -21.81
N ARG A 359 -7.15 -6.03 -22.88
CA ARG A 359 -5.78 -5.61 -23.15
C ARG A 359 -5.78 -4.11 -23.50
N ILE A 360 -5.05 -3.31 -22.74
CA ILE A 360 -4.82 -1.89 -23.02
C ILE A 360 -3.69 -1.73 -24.04
N GLY A 361 -2.55 -2.38 -23.81
CA GLY A 361 -1.40 -2.25 -24.69
C GLY A 361 -0.14 -2.91 -24.14
N HIS A 362 0.92 -2.95 -24.96
CA HIS A 362 2.27 -3.35 -24.55
C HIS A 362 3.25 -2.22 -24.89
N ALA A 363 4.16 -1.94 -23.96
CA ALA A 363 5.18 -0.92 -24.12
C ALA A 363 6.37 -1.17 -23.19
N THR A 364 7.47 -0.46 -23.46
CA THR A 364 8.56 -0.28 -22.49
C THR A 364 8.42 1.06 -21.78
N SER A 365 8.95 1.18 -20.56
CA SER A 365 8.96 2.45 -19.83
C SER A 365 9.71 3.55 -20.58
N SER A 366 10.80 3.21 -21.28
CA SER A 366 11.57 4.18 -22.08
C SER A 366 10.78 4.71 -23.29
N GLU A 367 9.96 3.87 -23.92
CA GLU A 367 9.04 4.32 -24.99
C GLU A 367 8.05 5.35 -24.45
N ILE A 368 7.42 5.05 -23.32
CA ILE A 368 6.38 5.93 -22.75
C ILE A 368 6.98 7.22 -22.18
N GLU A 369 8.15 7.15 -21.56
CA GLU A 369 8.89 8.34 -21.13
C GLU A 369 9.24 9.25 -22.31
N THR A 370 9.62 8.68 -23.46
CA THR A 370 9.88 9.45 -24.69
C THR A 370 8.61 10.16 -25.17
N LEU A 371 7.45 9.51 -25.09
CA LEU A 371 6.16 10.13 -25.42
C LEU A 371 5.81 11.24 -24.41
N ALA A 372 6.01 11.00 -23.11
CA ALA A 372 5.79 12.01 -22.06
C ALA A 372 6.63 13.26 -22.29
N ASN A 373 7.88 13.10 -22.73
CA ASN A 373 8.81 14.20 -23.02
C ASN A 373 8.43 15.04 -24.24
N THR A 374 7.59 14.53 -25.14
CA THR A 374 7.38 15.13 -26.46
C THR A 374 5.95 15.56 -26.74
N LEU A 375 4.97 14.94 -26.10
CA LEU A 375 3.55 15.15 -26.38
C LEU A 375 2.86 16.03 -25.33
N LYS A 376 1.81 16.71 -25.75
CA LYS A 376 0.79 17.35 -24.91
C LYS A 376 -0.54 16.62 -25.06
N ALA A 377 -1.47 16.83 -24.14
CA ALA A 377 -2.81 16.22 -24.22
C ALA A 377 -3.52 16.50 -25.55
N SER A 378 -3.38 17.73 -26.06
CA SER A 378 -3.92 18.12 -27.36
C SER A 378 -3.30 17.38 -28.54
N ASP A 379 -2.12 16.76 -28.40
CA ASP A 379 -1.51 15.95 -29.46
C ASP A 379 -2.07 14.52 -29.47
N ILE A 380 -2.59 14.05 -28.32
CA ILE A 380 -3.04 12.67 -28.11
C ILE A 380 -4.54 12.52 -28.43
N MET A 381 -5.38 13.43 -27.94
CA MET A 381 -6.82 13.31 -28.07
C MET A 381 -7.53 14.66 -28.11
N ASP A 382 -8.69 14.68 -28.75
CA ASP A 382 -9.67 15.75 -28.59
C ASP A 382 -10.55 15.42 -27.37
N LEU A 383 -10.82 16.41 -26.52
CA LEU A 383 -11.61 16.25 -25.30
C LEU A 383 -12.55 17.44 -25.10
N THR A 384 -13.80 17.15 -24.73
CA THR A 384 -14.76 18.14 -24.23
C THR A 384 -15.55 17.57 -23.05
N THR A 385 -15.97 18.44 -22.14
CA THR A 385 -16.82 18.11 -20.97
C THR A 385 -18.31 18.40 -21.22
N ILE A 386 -18.64 18.88 -22.42
CA ILE A 386 -20.00 19.14 -22.90
C ILE A 386 -20.21 18.32 -24.16
N ASP A 387 -21.38 17.70 -24.29
CA ASP A 387 -21.73 16.90 -25.47
C ASP A 387 -21.57 17.72 -26.76
N PRO A 388 -20.64 17.34 -27.66
CA PRO A 388 -20.44 18.07 -28.90
C PRO A 388 -21.54 17.79 -29.95
N ASN A 389 -22.46 16.86 -29.68
CA ASN A 389 -23.40 16.32 -30.68
C ASN A 389 -22.68 15.79 -31.94
N ASP A 390 -21.48 15.26 -31.78
CA ASP A 390 -20.63 14.68 -32.83
C ASP A 390 -20.39 13.21 -32.51
N ALA A 391 -20.93 12.32 -33.35
CA ALA A 391 -20.87 10.87 -33.18
C ALA A 391 -19.44 10.27 -33.27
N SER A 392 -18.45 11.05 -33.71
CA SER A 392 -17.05 10.63 -33.69
C SER A 392 -16.40 10.73 -32.31
N TYR A 393 -17.05 11.38 -31.34
CA TYR A 393 -16.63 11.38 -29.95
C TYR A 393 -17.32 10.25 -29.17
N THR A 394 -16.57 9.62 -28.27
CA THR A 394 -17.11 8.64 -27.32
C THR A 394 -17.31 9.27 -25.96
N LYS A 395 -18.51 9.12 -25.41
CA LYS A 395 -18.83 9.54 -24.03
C LYS A 395 -18.29 8.52 -23.03
N ILE A 396 -17.46 8.98 -22.10
CA ILE A 396 -16.85 8.16 -21.03
C ILE A 396 -17.11 8.76 -19.65
N HIS A 397 -17.01 7.95 -18.61
CA HIS A 397 -16.99 8.43 -17.22
C HIS A 397 -15.57 8.83 -16.85
N PHE A 398 -15.45 9.87 -16.05
CA PHE A 398 -14.17 10.34 -15.54
C PHE A 398 -14.41 11.29 -14.35
N GLY A 399 -13.88 10.97 -13.17
CA GLY A 399 -13.91 11.85 -12.00
C GLY A 399 -15.32 12.28 -11.57
N GLY A 400 -16.28 11.36 -11.57
CA GLY A 400 -17.68 11.64 -11.21
C GLY A 400 -18.45 12.46 -12.25
N LYS A 401 -17.92 12.61 -13.47
CA LYS A 401 -18.48 13.37 -14.58
C LYS A 401 -18.35 12.62 -15.90
N PHE A 402 -18.77 13.27 -16.99
CA PHE A 402 -18.60 12.77 -18.34
C PHE A 402 -17.55 13.59 -19.10
N ASN A 403 -16.68 12.89 -19.83
CA ASN A 403 -15.92 13.44 -20.93
C ASN A 403 -16.45 12.85 -22.24
N TRP A 404 -16.30 13.61 -23.32
CA TRP A 404 -16.43 13.13 -24.70
C TRP A 404 -15.06 13.22 -25.32
N ILE A 405 -14.53 12.08 -25.74
CA ILE A 405 -13.15 11.98 -26.22
C ILE A 405 -13.06 11.35 -27.59
N ARG A 406 -12.03 11.72 -28.33
CA ARG A 406 -11.64 11.10 -29.60
C ARG A 406 -10.11 11.03 -29.66
N VAL A 407 -9.55 9.82 -29.65
CA VAL A 407 -8.11 9.61 -29.79
C VAL A 407 -7.68 9.97 -31.22
N LYS A 408 -6.58 10.68 -31.36
CA LYS A 408 -6.06 11.07 -32.68
C LYS A 408 -5.41 9.87 -33.37
N PRO A 409 -5.50 9.79 -34.72
CA PRO A 409 -4.92 8.66 -35.45
C PRO A 409 -3.44 8.45 -35.14
N GLY A 410 -3.07 7.22 -34.76
CA GLY A 410 -1.67 6.86 -34.44
C GLY A 410 -1.23 7.21 -33.01
N MET A 411 -2.12 7.78 -32.18
CA MET A 411 -1.83 8.15 -30.79
C MET A 411 -2.37 7.13 -29.78
N GLU A 412 -2.79 5.94 -30.22
CA GLU A 412 -3.39 4.93 -29.36
C GLU A 412 -2.44 4.47 -28.26
N LYS A 413 -1.14 4.30 -28.56
CA LYS A 413 -0.12 3.97 -27.53
C LYS A 413 0.05 5.11 -26.52
N ALA A 414 0.09 6.36 -26.98
CA ALA A 414 0.18 7.51 -26.07
C ALA A 414 -1.07 7.61 -25.18
N ALA A 415 -2.25 7.45 -25.75
CA ALA A 415 -3.50 7.44 -24.99
C ALA A 415 -3.54 6.28 -23.98
N ALA A 416 -3.09 5.09 -24.37
CA ALA A 416 -3.08 3.90 -23.53
C ALA A 416 -2.23 4.06 -22.25
N PHE A 417 -1.10 4.77 -22.32
CA PHE A 417 -0.14 4.84 -21.21
C PHE A 417 0.01 6.23 -20.57
N LEU A 418 -0.38 7.32 -21.23
CA LEU A 418 -0.34 8.69 -20.68
C LEU A 418 -1.74 9.23 -20.32
N GLU A 419 -2.79 8.64 -20.88
CA GLU A 419 -4.20 8.97 -20.61
C GLU A 419 -4.96 7.69 -20.21
N THR A 420 -4.27 6.80 -19.49
CA THR A 420 -4.69 5.41 -19.22
C THR A 420 -6.10 5.34 -18.66
N HIS A 421 -6.45 6.20 -17.71
CA HIS A 421 -7.78 6.24 -17.11
C HIS A 421 -8.89 6.45 -18.16
N ARG A 422 -8.73 7.49 -19.00
CA ARG A 422 -9.67 7.82 -20.08
C ARG A 422 -9.69 6.75 -21.17
N TYR A 423 -8.52 6.22 -21.53
CA TYR A 423 -8.41 5.19 -22.56
C TYR A 423 -9.03 3.86 -22.12
N ALA A 424 -8.86 3.48 -20.84
CA ALA A 424 -9.50 2.31 -20.26
C ALA A 424 -11.04 2.40 -20.32
N ALA A 425 -11.60 3.57 -20.01
CA ALA A 425 -13.02 3.84 -20.18
C ALA A 425 -13.46 3.75 -21.65
N LEU A 426 -12.66 4.29 -22.58
CA LEU A 426 -12.93 4.27 -24.03
C LEU A 426 -13.05 2.84 -24.57
N ILE A 427 -12.13 1.95 -24.17
CA ILE A 427 -12.08 0.57 -24.67
C ILE A 427 -13.03 -0.37 -23.90
N GLY A 428 -13.82 0.15 -22.97
CA GLY A 428 -14.93 -0.55 -22.33
C GLY A 428 -14.64 -1.17 -20.96
N GLY A 429 -13.50 -0.83 -20.32
CA GLY A 429 -13.21 -1.20 -18.93
C GLY A 429 -14.29 -0.72 -17.97
N SER A 430 -14.45 -1.41 -16.84
CA SER A 430 -15.41 -1.01 -15.80
C SER A 430 -14.82 0.08 -14.91
N MET A 431 -15.03 1.32 -15.34
CA MET A 431 -14.52 2.55 -14.72
C MET A 431 -15.59 3.20 -13.81
N ALA A 432 -15.91 2.52 -12.72
CA ALA A 432 -17.05 2.86 -11.87
C ALA A 432 -16.73 2.86 -10.36
N PHE A 433 -15.56 2.36 -9.97
CA PHE A 433 -15.18 2.26 -8.56
C PHE A 433 -14.96 3.63 -7.94
N THR A 434 -15.09 3.70 -6.62
CA THR A 434 -14.98 4.93 -5.84
C THR A 434 -13.90 4.74 -4.78
N LYS A 435 -12.65 5.03 -5.18
CA LYS A 435 -11.41 4.85 -4.41
C LYS A 435 -10.98 3.38 -4.23
N LEU A 436 -10.33 2.79 -5.25
CA LEU A 436 -9.64 1.50 -5.10
C LEU A 436 -8.23 1.73 -4.58
N GLU A 437 -8.04 1.48 -3.29
CA GLU A 437 -6.84 1.86 -2.56
C GLU A 437 -5.88 0.66 -2.38
N GLY A 438 -5.51 0.33 -1.14
CA GLY A 438 -4.54 -0.69 -0.81
C GLY A 438 -4.84 -2.06 -1.43
N THR A 439 -3.79 -2.73 -1.89
CA THR A 439 -3.88 -4.05 -2.53
C THR A 439 -2.81 -5.00 -1.98
N THR A 440 -3.17 -6.25 -1.70
CA THR A 440 -2.22 -7.26 -1.20
C THR A 440 -2.62 -8.66 -1.65
N VAL A 441 -1.69 -9.62 -1.58
CA VAL A 441 -1.93 -11.01 -1.99
C VAL A 441 -1.78 -11.99 -0.83
N ASN A 442 -2.74 -12.90 -0.70
CA ASN A 442 -2.61 -14.18 -0.03
C ASN A 442 -2.24 -15.20 -1.11
N ALA A 443 -0.93 -15.40 -1.27
CA ALA A 443 -0.33 -16.25 -2.28
C ALA A 443 -0.70 -17.72 -2.07
N LYS A 444 -0.77 -18.16 -0.82
CA LYS A 444 -1.12 -19.55 -0.47
C LYS A 444 -2.49 -19.94 -1.03
N ASP A 445 -3.49 -19.09 -0.82
CA ASP A 445 -4.87 -19.37 -1.25
C ASP A 445 -5.19 -18.82 -2.64
N LYS A 446 -4.23 -18.13 -3.29
CA LYS A 446 -4.42 -17.43 -4.56
C LYS A 446 -5.58 -16.43 -4.51
N ILE A 447 -5.52 -15.52 -3.54
CA ILE A 447 -6.50 -14.45 -3.36
C ILE A 447 -5.78 -13.09 -3.34
N VAL A 448 -6.23 -12.15 -4.16
CA VAL A 448 -5.93 -10.73 -3.97
C VAL A 448 -7.00 -10.11 -3.08
N TYR A 449 -6.58 -9.27 -2.15
CA TYR A 449 -7.46 -8.34 -1.44
C TYR A 449 -7.23 -6.92 -1.94
N THR A 450 -8.30 -6.17 -2.16
CA THR A 450 -8.24 -4.76 -2.54
C THR A 450 -9.25 -3.95 -1.74
N ALA A 451 -8.81 -2.82 -1.23
CA ALA A 451 -9.62 -1.89 -0.46
C ALA A 451 -10.48 -1.06 -1.40
N MET A 452 -11.76 -0.96 -1.08
CA MET A 452 -12.68 -0.02 -1.70
C MET A 452 -13.11 0.94 -0.61
N SER A 453 -12.44 2.09 -0.52
CA SER A 453 -12.63 3.06 0.56
C SER A 453 -14.10 3.41 0.73
N ARG A 454 -14.83 3.54 -0.39
CA ARG A 454 -16.23 3.94 -0.41
C ARG A 454 -16.98 3.13 -1.46
N ILE A 455 -18.23 2.77 -1.17
CA ILE A 455 -19.14 2.24 -2.19
C ILE A 455 -20.26 3.24 -2.35
N GLU A 456 -20.06 4.19 -3.24
CA GLU A 456 -21.00 5.30 -3.43
C GLU A 456 -21.06 5.79 -4.87
N THR A 457 -21.82 6.85 -5.10
CA THR A 457 -21.90 7.59 -6.37
C THR A 457 -21.95 6.71 -7.63
N SER A 458 -20.84 6.55 -8.37
CA SER A 458 -20.75 5.80 -9.62
C SER A 458 -20.95 4.29 -9.47
N MET A 459 -20.86 3.74 -8.27
CA MET A 459 -21.18 2.34 -8.01
C MET A 459 -22.66 2.09 -7.72
N VAL A 460 -23.43 3.12 -7.34
CA VAL A 460 -24.77 2.95 -6.78
C VAL A 460 -25.87 3.14 -7.83
N LYS A 461 -26.78 2.18 -7.89
CA LYS A 461 -27.90 2.16 -8.83
C LYS A 461 -28.74 3.45 -8.75
N GLY A 462 -29.08 3.99 -9.91
CA GLY A 462 -29.89 5.21 -10.04
C GLY A 462 -29.10 6.52 -9.93
N ASN A 463 -27.81 6.47 -9.60
CA ASN A 463 -26.94 7.64 -9.71
C ASN A 463 -26.71 8.02 -11.20
N ALA A 464 -26.66 9.31 -11.51
CA ALA A 464 -26.48 9.81 -12.87
C ALA A 464 -25.20 9.34 -13.56
N VAL A 465 -24.15 9.02 -12.78
CA VAL A 465 -22.85 8.54 -13.26
C VAL A 465 -22.59 7.05 -12.98
N SER A 466 -23.62 6.28 -12.57
CA SER A 466 -23.55 4.81 -12.47
C SER A 466 -23.93 4.14 -13.78
N ARG A 467 -23.23 3.06 -14.17
CA ARG A 467 -23.52 2.28 -15.39
C ARG A 467 -23.43 0.77 -15.19
N ASP A 468 -22.25 0.18 -15.43
CA ASP A 468 -22.04 -1.27 -15.46
C ASP A 468 -21.77 -1.87 -14.08
N VAL A 469 -21.40 -1.03 -13.11
CA VAL A 469 -21.48 -1.31 -11.67
C VAL A 469 -22.67 -0.55 -11.08
N ALA A 470 -23.59 -1.26 -10.46
CA ALA A 470 -24.85 -0.72 -9.95
C ALA A 470 -25.35 -1.54 -8.75
N VAL A 471 -24.72 -1.35 -7.59
CA VAL A 471 -25.16 -1.93 -6.31
C VAL A 471 -26.41 -1.24 -5.78
N ASP A 472 -27.21 -1.96 -4.99
CA ASP A 472 -28.53 -1.48 -4.56
C ASP A 472 -28.47 -0.35 -3.52
N LYS A 473 -27.39 -0.29 -2.74
CA LYS A 473 -27.25 0.68 -1.64
C LYS A 473 -25.84 1.21 -1.55
N LYS A 474 -25.74 2.49 -1.17
CA LYS A 474 -24.50 3.11 -0.73
C LYS A 474 -24.01 2.44 0.56
N ILE A 475 -22.69 2.29 0.68
CA ILE A 475 -21.95 1.97 1.91
C ILE A 475 -20.80 2.98 1.97
N ALA A 476 -21.02 4.09 2.67
CA ALA A 476 -20.03 5.16 2.80
C ALA A 476 -18.74 4.67 3.48
N ALA A 477 -18.87 3.73 4.42
CA ALA A 477 -17.78 3.09 5.13
C ALA A 477 -16.97 2.09 4.27
N GLY A 478 -17.38 1.82 3.03
CA GLY A 478 -16.61 0.97 2.12
C GLY A 478 -16.55 -0.51 2.48
N ALA A 479 -15.61 -1.22 1.85
CA ALA A 479 -15.36 -2.64 2.08
C ALA A 479 -13.97 -3.07 1.57
N VAL A 480 -13.46 -4.21 2.04
CA VAL A 480 -12.34 -4.91 1.40
C VAL A 480 -12.88 -6.07 0.56
N TYR A 481 -12.54 -6.08 -0.72
CA TYR A 481 -12.92 -7.15 -1.65
C TYR A 481 -11.85 -8.22 -1.72
N ALA A 482 -12.28 -9.47 -1.88
CA ALA A 482 -11.46 -10.63 -2.17
C ALA A 482 -11.69 -11.08 -3.62
N LEU A 483 -10.59 -11.37 -4.32
CA LEU A 483 -10.57 -11.76 -5.72
C LEU A 483 -9.82 -13.08 -5.87
N ASN A 484 -10.50 -14.13 -6.33
CA ASN A 484 -9.83 -15.41 -6.58
C ASN A 484 -8.96 -15.34 -7.85
N LEU A 485 -7.76 -15.91 -7.79
CA LEU A 485 -6.80 -15.90 -8.90
C LEU A 485 -6.70 -17.27 -9.57
N LYS A 486 -6.66 -17.28 -10.91
CA LYS A 486 -6.52 -18.51 -11.70
C LYS A 486 -5.55 -18.31 -12.86
N ALA A 487 -4.94 -19.41 -13.29
CA ALA A 487 -4.17 -19.47 -14.52
C ALA A 487 -5.07 -19.66 -15.75
N GLY A 488 -4.48 -19.57 -16.94
CA GLY A 488 -5.12 -19.96 -18.21
C GLY A 488 -6.25 -19.02 -18.66
N GLN A 489 -6.29 -17.80 -18.12
CA GLN A 489 -7.24 -16.78 -18.56
C GLN A 489 -6.86 -16.22 -19.93
N ARG A 490 -7.86 -15.70 -20.62
CA ARG A 490 -7.71 -15.01 -21.91
C ARG A 490 -8.26 -13.61 -21.79
N ASP A 491 -7.68 -12.68 -22.53
CA ASP A 491 -8.27 -11.36 -22.68
C ASP A 491 -9.50 -11.42 -23.60
N THR A 492 -10.22 -10.32 -23.70
CA THR A 492 -11.45 -10.21 -24.52
C THR A 492 -11.22 -10.39 -26.02
N SER A 493 -9.96 -10.33 -26.50
CA SER A 493 -9.62 -10.67 -27.89
C SER A 493 -9.41 -12.18 -28.11
N GLY A 494 -9.39 -12.96 -27.02
CA GLY A 494 -9.09 -14.39 -27.03
C GLY A 494 -7.60 -14.71 -26.91
N ALA A 495 -6.72 -13.71 -26.79
CA ALA A 495 -5.30 -13.94 -26.56
C ALA A 495 -5.06 -14.44 -25.13
N ALA A 496 -4.09 -15.35 -24.97
CA ALA A 496 -3.74 -15.86 -23.65
C ALA A 496 -3.07 -14.77 -22.81
N ILE A 497 -3.44 -14.69 -21.52
CA ILE A 497 -2.72 -13.89 -20.54
C ILE A 497 -1.68 -14.79 -19.90
N ASP A 498 -0.40 -14.46 -20.10
CA ASP A 498 0.74 -15.25 -19.60
C ASP A 498 0.97 -15.01 -18.10
N SER A 499 0.01 -15.45 -17.28
CA SER A 499 0.06 -15.35 -15.83
C SER A 499 -0.77 -16.45 -15.16
N GLU A 500 -0.29 -16.93 -14.01
CA GLU A 500 -1.04 -17.84 -13.13
C GLU A 500 -1.85 -17.13 -12.04
N TRP A 501 -1.82 -15.79 -12.04
CA TRP A 501 -2.26 -14.92 -10.96
C TRP A 501 -3.33 -13.93 -11.45
N VAL A 502 -4.20 -14.36 -12.37
CA VAL A 502 -5.21 -13.49 -12.99
C VAL A 502 -6.51 -13.56 -12.16
N PRO A 503 -7.03 -12.43 -11.64
CA PRO A 503 -8.32 -12.40 -10.97
C PRO A 503 -9.48 -12.80 -11.89
N VAL A 504 -10.40 -13.61 -11.37
CA VAL A 504 -11.57 -14.12 -12.15
C VAL A 504 -12.92 -13.72 -11.56
N ASP A 505 -12.94 -13.27 -10.32
CA ASP A 505 -14.13 -12.82 -9.61
C ASP A 505 -13.75 -11.78 -8.55
N MET A 506 -14.76 -11.11 -8.01
CA MET A 506 -14.60 -10.09 -6.98
C MET A 506 -15.84 -10.05 -6.08
N SER A 507 -15.64 -10.19 -4.77
CA SER A 507 -16.70 -10.08 -3.76
C SER A 507 -16.12 -9.71 -2.38
N ALA A 508 -16.88 -9.01 -1.54
CA ALA A 508 -16.43 -8.67 -0.19
C ALA A 508 -16.83 -9.76 0.82
N PRO A 509 -15.89 -10.31 1.62
CA PRO A 509 -16.24 -11.10 2.80
C PRO A 509 -17.10 -10.28 3.75
N ALA A 510 -18.15 -10.87 4.33
CA ALA A 510 -19.12 -10.13 5.16
C ALA A 510 -18.49 -9.41 6.37
N ALA A 511 -17.42 -9.96 6.95
CA ALA A 511 -16.69 -9.35 8.06
C ALA A 511 -15.87 -8.12 7.64
N LEU A 512 -15.67 -7.91 6.34
CA LEU A 512 -14.87 -6.84 5.75
C LEU A 512 -15.73 -5.82 5.00
N VAL A 513 -17.00 -5.71 5.37
CA VAL A 513 -17.90 -4.67 4.88
C VAL A 513 -18.17 -3.71 6.03
N GLY A 514 -17.91 -2.42 5.80
CA GLY A 514 -18.18 -1.37 6.77
C GLY A 514 -19.67 -1.17 7.03
N GLU A 515 -20.00 -0.42 8.08
CA GLU A 515 -21.39 -0.16 8.46
C GLU A 515 -21.60 1.32 8.75
N ASP A 516 -22.39 1.97 7.90
CA ASP A 516 -22.82 3.35 8.10
C ASP A 516 -23.80 3.45 9.28
N LEU A 517 -23.63 4.46 10.13
CA LEU A 517 -24.61 4.80 11.16
C LEU A 517 -25.71 5.69 10.59
N ALA A 518 -26.94 5.51 11.08
CA ALA A 518 -28.06 6.37 10.70
C ALA A 518 -27.89 7.82 11.20
N ALA A 519 -27.14 8.01 12.30
CA ALA A 519 -26.79 9.30 12.86
C ALA A 519 -25.44 9.20 13.58
N ALA A 520 -24.74 10.33 13.70
CA ALA A 520 -23.46 10.39 14.40
C ALA A 520 -23.59 9.94 15.87
N ASP A 521 -22.63 9.14 16.35
CA ASP A 521 -22.62 8.66 17.73
C ASP A 521 -22.21 9.76 18.75
N ALA A 522 -22.00 9.39 20.01
CA ALA A 522 -21.64 10.33 21.07
C ALA A 522 -20.30 11.07 20.83
N LEU A 523 -19.36 10.45 20.12
CA LEU A 523 -18.07 11.05 19.76
C LEU A 523 -18.14 11.81 18.44
N GLY A 524 -19.07 11.45 17.56
CA GLY A 524 -19.24 12.04 16.23
C GLY A 524 -19.06 11.04 15.08
N ASN A 525 -18.70 9.77 15.38
CA ASN A 525 -18.50 8.76 14.34
C ASN A 525 -19.75 8.61 13.48
N LEU A 526 -19.55 8.50 12.17
CA LEU A 526 -20.58 8.27 11.16
C LEU A 526 -20.64 6.81 10.71
N ALA A 527 -19.64 6.00 11.05
CA ALA A 527 -19.61 4.56 10.85
C ALA A 527 -19.53 3.84 12.20
N ASN A 528 -19.96 2.58 12.23
CA ASN A 528 -19.94 1.74 13.42
C ASN A 528 -18.48 1.53 13.86
N PRO A 529 -18.07 2.02 15.04
CA PRO A 529 -16.67 1.97 15.44
C PRO A 529 -16.16 0.53 15.55
N ASP A 530 -17.00 -0.48 15.78
CA ASP A 530 -16.57 -1.88 15.91
C ASP A 530 -16.40 -2.62 14.56
N LYS A 531 -16.46 -1.90 13.44
CA LYS A 531 -16.20 -2.40 12.10
C LYS A 531 -15.21 -1.49 11.38
N ILE A 532 -14.68 -1.96 10.25
CA ILE A 532 -13.85 -1.12 9.40
C ILE A 532 -14.68 0.04 8.81
N ALA A 533 -14.07 1.20 8.64
CA ALA A 533 -14.60 2.28 7.82
C ALA A 533 -13.51 2.89 6.96
N ASN A 534 -13.81 3.12 5.68
CA ASN A 534 -12.88 3.58 4.65
C ASN A 534 -11.55 2.82 4.72
N PRO A 535 -11.59 1.49 4.54
CA PRO A 535 -10.37 0.72 4.49
C PRO A 535 -9.54 1.22 3.31
N ASP A 536 -8.25 1.38 3.57
CA ASP A 536 -7.28 1.89 2.62
C ASP A 536 -6.10 0.91 2.64
N ASN A 537 -5.16 1.10 3.56
CA ASN A 537 -3.87 0.44 3.53
C ASN A 537 -4.02 -1.06 3.81
N LEU A 538 -3.58 -1.92 2.89
CA LEU A 538 -3.67 -3.39 3.04
C LEU A 538 -2.28 -4.06 3.05
N LYS A 539 -2.10 -5.01 3.98
CA LYS A 539 -1.00 -5.98 3.88
C LYS A 539 -1.34 -7.34 4.47
N PHE A 540 -1.00 -8.38 3.73
CA PHE A 540 -1.18 -9.76 4.17
C PHE A 540 0.11 -10.36 4.72
N SER A 541 0.01 -11.04 5.86
CA SER A 541 1.05 -11.89 6.43
C SER A 541 0.72 -13.35 6.17
N GLU A 542 1.58 -14.03 5.42
CA GLU A 542 1.43 -15.45 5.10
C GLU A 542 1.57 -16.31 6.36
N LYS A 543 2.58 -16.02 7.18
CA LYS A 543 2.87 -16.80 8.39
C LYS A 543 1.82 -16.61 9.48
N LEU A 544 1.32 -15.39 9.68
CA LEU A 544 0.27 -15.11 10.67
C LEU A 544 -1.14 -15.40 10.13
N ARG A 545 -1.29 -15.67 8.83
CA ARG A 545 -2.60 -15.88 8.19
C ARG A 545 -3.54 -14.69 8.43
N THR A 546 -2.99 -13.49 8.38
CA THR A 546 -3.66 -12.26 8.81
C THR A 546 -3.57 -11.19 7.74
N LEU A 547 -4.72 -10.65 7.34
CA LEU A 547 -4.85 -9.43 6.57
C LEU A 547 -4.91 -8.25 7.54
N PHE A 548 -3.92 -7.37 7.48
CA PHE A 548 -3.94 -6.10 8.17
C PHE A 548 -4.60 -5.04 7.29
N ILE A 549 -5.41 -4.18 7.91
CA ILE A 549 -6.25 -3.17 7.25
C ILE A 549 -6.13 -1.87 8.02
N GLY A 550 -5.49 -0.86 7.42
CA GLY A 550 -5.50 0.52 7.89
C GLY A 550 -6.73 1.26 7.37
N GLU A 551 -7.22 2.22 8.14
CA GLU A 551 -8.31 3.12 7.76
C GLU A 551 -7.78 4.52 7.41
N ASP A 552 -8.28 5.09 6.31
CA ASP A 552 -8.33 6.52 6.04
C ASP A 552 -9.80 6.98 6.02
N SER A 553 -10.36 7.10 7.22
CA SER A 553 -11.78 7.39 7.40
C SER A 553 -12.08 8.83 7.75
N GLY A 554 -12.89 9.46 6.89
CA GLY A 554 -13.72 10.62 7.22
C GLY A 554 -15.03 10.25 7.93
N MET A 555 -15.10 9.06 8.56
CA MET A 555 -16.28 8.56 9.28
C MET A 555 -15.97 8.10 10.70
N HIS A 556 -14.72 7.79 11.02
CA HIS A 556 -14.27 7.55 12.40
C HIS A 556 -13.48 8.74 12.93
N VAL A 557 -13.71 9.11 14.19
CA VAL A 557 -12.97 10.16 14.91
C VAL A 557 -11.50 9.78 15.11
N ASN A 558 -11.25 8.51 15.40
CA ASN A 558 -9.93 7.90 15.42
C ASN A 558 -9.92 6.79 14.38
N ASN A 559 -8.99 6.82 13.44
CA ASN A 559 -8.77 5.69 12.55
C ASN A 559 -8.06 4.54 13.26
N PHE A 560 -8.26 3.34 12.73
CA PHE A 560 -7.78 2.10 13.33
C PHE A 560 -6.91 1.28 12.38
N LEU A 561 -6.07 0.45 12.98
CA LEU A 561 -5.49 -0.71 12.30
C LEU A 561 -6.22 -1.96 12.78
N TRP A 562 -6.68 -2.77 11.83
CA TRP A 562 -7.36 -4.03 12.06
C TRP A 562 -6.51 -5.22 11.65
N ALA A 563 -6.77 -6.36 12.28
CA ALA A 563 -6.22 -7.66 11.93
C ALA A 563 -7.37 -8.64 11.64
N TYR A 564 -7.45 -9.12 10.40
CA TYR A 564 -8.41 -10.13 9.97
C TYR A 564 -7.71 -11.47 9.74
N ASN A 565 -7.96 -12.44 10.62
CA ASN A 565 -7.45 -13.79 10.40
C ASN A 565 -8.29 -14.49 9.33
N VAL A 566 -7.66 -14.87 8.22
CA VAL A 566 -8.37 -15.43 7.07
C VAL A 566 -8.83 -16.87 7.28
N ASP A 567 -8.31 -17.59 8.27
CA ASP A 567 -8.71 -18.97 8.56
C ASP A 567 -9.88 -19.00 9.54
N THR A 568 -9.83 -18.22 10.63
CA THR A 568 -10.91 -18.12 11.62
C THR A 568 -12.00 -17.14 11.24
N LYS A 569 -11.75 -16.29 10.22
CA LYS A 569 -12.63 -15.21 9.76
C LYS A 569 -12.92 -14.16 10.84
N THR A 570 -12.01 -14.01 11.80
CA THR A 570 -12.14 -13.06 12.92
C THR A 570 -11.46 -11.74 12.57
N LEU A 571 -12.19 -10.64 12.67
CA LEU A 571 -11.68 -9.27 12.58
C LEU A 571 -11.51 -8.70 13.98
N VAL A 572 -10.35 -8.10 14.29
CA VAL A 572 -10.10 -7.42 15.56
C VAL A 572 -9.33 -6.12 15.35
N ARG A 573 -9.64 -5.10 16.16
CA ARG A 573 -8.84 -3.87 16.24
C ARG A 573 -7.54 -4.15 16.99
N VAL A 574 -6.40 -3.71 16.44
CA VAL A 574 -5.08 -3.91 17.05
C VAL A 574 -4.37 -2.61 17.44
N LEU A 575 -4.69 -1.49 16.80
CA LEU A 575 -4.14 -0.17 17.10
C LEU A 575 -5.17 0.93 16.80
N SER A 576 -5.08 2.04 17.52
CA SER A 576 -5.81 3.30 17.22
C SER A 576 -4.81 4.42 16.99
N CYS A 577 -4.98 5.15 15.88
CA CYS A 577 -4.22 6.37 15.58
C CYS A 577 -4.72 7.55 16.43
N PRO A 578 -3.94 8.64 16.59
CA PRO A 578 -4.45 9.90 17.13
C PRO A 578 -5.70 10.38 16.37
N ALA A 579 -6.58 11.12 17.04
CA ALA A 579 -7.80 11.59 16.40
C ALA A 579 -7.50 12.53 15.21
N GLY A 580 -8.26 12.39 14.13
CA GLY A 580 -8.04 13.10 12.86
C GLY A 580 -6.79 12.65 12.06
N ALA A 581 -6.07 11.62 12.50
CA ALA A 581 -5.08 10.93 11.67
C ALA A 581 -5.70 9.68 11.02
N GLU A 582 -5.10 9.21 9.94
CA GLU A 582 -5.34 7.88 9.34
C GLU A 582 -4.27 6.85 9.76
N SER A 583 -4.50 5.57 9.44
CA SER A 583 -3.59 4.46 9.70
C SER A 583 -2.91 3.99 8.42
N THR A 584 -1.66 4.40 8.20
CA THR A 584 -0.94 4.19 6.94
C THR A 584 0.46 3.58 7.13
N GLY A 585 1.26 3.48 6.08
CA GLY A 585 2.62 2.95 6.08
C GLY A 585 2.68 1.47 6.43
N LEU A 586 1.65 0.72 6.07
CA LEU A 586 1.45 -0.65 6.52
C LEU A 586 2.36 -1.65 5.79
N HIS A 587 3.19 -2.34 6.56
CA HIS A 587 4.01 -3.45 6.07
C HIS A 587 4.13 -4.56 7.12
N ALA A 588 3.70 -5.77 6.77
CA ALA A 588 3.76 -6.94 7.62
C ALA A 588 4.97 -7.79 7.24
N VAL A 589 5.90 -7.93 8.17
CA VAL A 589 7.15 -8.66 7.99
C VAL A 589 7.05 -9.94 8.78
N ASP A 590 6.87 -11.06 8.08
CA ASP A 590 6.79 -12.38 8.73
C ASP A 590 8.05 -12.70 9.52
N GLU A 591 9.23 -12.45 8.95
CA GLU A 591 10.51 -12.69 9.61
C GLU A 591 11.67 -11.90 8.98
N ILE A 592 12.38 -11.11 9.79
CA ILE A 592 13.72 -10.58 9.50
C ILE A 592 14.63 -10.92 10.69
N ASN A 593 15.66 -11.73 10.42
CA ASN A 593 16.62 -12.21 11.43
C ASN A 593 15.94 -12.84 12.67
N GLY A 594 14.85 -13.58 12.44
CA GLY A 594 14.08 -14.26 13.50
C GLY A 594 13.02 -13.41 14.21
N TRP A 595 12.80 -12.16 13.79
CA TRP A 595 11.82 -11.24 14.38
C TRP A 595 10.71 -10.86 13.40
N THR A 596 9.49 -10.71 13.91
CA THR A 596 8.30 -10.29 13.16
C THR A 596 7.99 -8.83 13.47
N TYR A 597 7.65 -8.04 12.44
CA TYR A 597 7.32 -6.62 12.57
C TYR A 597 6.05 -6.28 11.81
N ILE A 598 5.27 -5.33 12.32
CA ILE A 598 4.13 -4.75 11.61
C ILE A 598 4.38 -3.24 11.59
N MET A 599 4.90 -2.74 10.48
CA MET A 599 5.08 -1.30 10.26
C MET A 599 3.71 -0.62 10.27
N SER A 600 3.63 0.53 10.93
CA SER A 600 2.40 1.31 11.04
C SER A 600 2.80 2.74 11.36
N ASN A 601 2.61 3.62 10.38
CA ASN A 601 2.72 5.04 10.56
C ASN A 601 1.31 5.59 10.77
N PHE A 602 1.21 6.88 11.04
CA PHE A 602 -0.03 7.63 10.86
C PHE A 602 0.33 8.94 10.18
N GLN A 603 -0.62 9.56 9.48
CA GLN A 603 -0.43 10.90 8.92
C GLN A 603 -1.44 11.93 9.45
N HIS A 604 -1.07 13.21 9.30
CA HIS A 604 -1.88 14.41 9.54
C HIS A 604 -2.72 14.42 10.83
N ALA A 605 -2.11 14.08 11.96
CA ALA A 605 -2.81 14.08 13.26
C ALA A 605 -3.51 15.42 13.56
N GLY A 606 -4.78 15.33 13.95
CA GLY A 606 -5.63 16.49 14.20
C GLY A 606 -6.06 17.22 12.92
N ASP A 607 -6.27 16.49 11.82
CA ASP A 607 -6.98 17.03 10.66
C ASP A 607 -8.48 17.09 10.92
N TRP A 608 -8.86 18.17 11.60
CA TRP A 608 -10.19 18.32 12.17
C TRP A 608 -11.25 18.67 11.13
N GLU A 609 -11.99 17.66 10.70
CA GLU A 609 -13.18 17.81 9.87
C GLU A 609 -14.45 18.14 10.66
N SER A 610 -15.30 19.01 10.09
CA SER A 610 -16.65 19.31 10.59
C SER A 610 -17.69 18.61 9.71
N PRO A 611 -18.70 17.93 10.27
CA PRO A 611 -19.05 17.91 11.70
C PRO A 611 -18.43 16.75 12.50
N LEU A 612 -17.66 15.85 11.86
CA LEU A 612 -17.14 14.60 12.46
C LEU A 612 -16.47 14.83 13.81
N HIS A 613 -15.60 15.84 13.90
CA HIS A 613 -14.76 16.07 15.08
C HIS A 613 -15.28 17.15 16.04
N ASP A 614 -16.43 17.78 15.76
CA ASP A 614 -16.91 18.95 16.51
C ASP A 614 -17.07 18.69 18.02
N LYS A 615 -17.48 17.46 18.38
CA LYS A 615 -17.71 17.06 19.77
C LYS A 615 -16.43 16.81 20.56
N VAL A 616 -15.35 16.42 19.89
CA VAL A 616 -14.09 15.99 20.54
C VAL A 616 -12.98 17.01 20.40
N LYS A 617 -12.97 17.80 19.33
CA LYS A 617 -11.90 18.76 18.99
C LYS A 617 -11.56 19.72 20.14
N PRO A 618 -12.54 20.32 20.88
CA PRO A 618 -12.20 21.22 21.99
C PRO A 618 -11.34 20.55 23.08
N THR A 619 -11.53 19.25 23.31
CA THR A 619 -10.78 18.47 24.30
C THR A 619 -9.47 17.94 23.73
N LEU A 620 -9.49 17.46 22.48
CA LEU A 620 -8.36 16.73 21.88
C LEU A 620 -7.32 17.63 21.21
N ASP A 621 -7.69 18.77 20.62
CA ASP A 621 -6.75 19.63 19.88
C ASP A 621 -5.52 20.07 20.72
N PRO A 622 -5.67 20.52 21.99
CA PRO A 622 -4.52 20.85 22.81
C PRO A 622 -3.56 19.67 23.05
N LEU A 623 -4.11 18.45 23.18
CA LEU A 623 -3.32 17.24 23.41
C LEU A 623 -2.57 16.81 22.14
N VAL A 624 -3.25 16.81 20.99
CA VAL A 624 -2.63 16.47 19.70
C VAL A 624 -1.50 17.45 19.38
N ARG A 625 -1.71 18.75 19.58
CA ARG A 625 -0.67 19.77 19.37
C ARG A 625 0.56 19.54 20.25
N ALA A 626 0.35 19.19 21.52
CA ALA A 626 1.42 18.89 22.46
C ALA A 626 2.23 17.65 22.06
N ASN A 627 1.56 16.63 21.51
CA ASN A 627 2.19 15.36 21.15
C ASN A 627 2.91 15.41 19.79
N TYR A 628 2.45 16.25 18.86
CA TYR A 628 2.82 16.14 17.44
C TYR A 628 3.24 17.46 16.80
N LYS A 629 4.11 18.20 17.49
CA LYS A 629 4.74 19.44 16.98
C LYS A 629 3.71 20.43 16.43
N ASP A 630 2.65 20.71 17.19
CA ASP A 630 1.56 21.60 16.78
C ASP A 630 0.81 21.14 15.51
N ARG A 631 0.69 19.81 15.33
CA ARG A 631 0.12 19.12 14.15
C ARG A 631 0.97 19.19 12.88
N PHE A 632 2.26 19.51 13.01
CA PHE A 632 3.21 19.42 11.90
C PHE A 632 4.01 18.11 11.91
N GLY A 633 3.95 17.33 12.99
CA GLY A 633 4.70 16.09 13.12
C GLY A 633 3.79 14.87 13.01
N ALA A 634 4.35 13.78 12.49
CA ALA A 634 3.71 12.47 12.45
C ALA A 634 4.72 11.37 12.77
N SER A 635 4.24 10.26 13.30
CA SER A 635 5.12 9.17 13.73
C SER A 635 5.37 8.18 12.62
N VAL A 636 6.65 7.87 12.39
CA VAL A 636 7.07 6.71 11.59
C VAL A 636 7.47 5.61 12.55
N GLY A 637 6.86 4.43 12.46
CA GLY A 637 7.08 3.41 13.47
C GLY A 637 6.46 2.05 13.15
N TYR A 638 6.36 1.22 14.19
CA TYR A 638 5.91 -0.16 14.06
C TYR A 638 5.28 -0.68 15.36
N LEU A 639 4.39 -1.68 15.22
CA LEU A 639 3.95 -2.50 16.34
C LEU A 639 5.06 -3.50 16.69
N THR A 640 5.34 -3.58 17.98
CA THR A 640 6.27 -4.52 18.60
C THR A 640 5.59 -5.22 19.78
N ALA A 641 6.35 -5.99 20.54
CA ALA A 641 5.94 -6.56 21.82
C ALA A 641 6.91 -6.15 22.94
N GLU A 642 6.45 -6.20 24.19
CA GLU A 642 7.27 -5.92 25.37
C GLU A 642 7.47 -7.19 26.23
N PRO A 643 8.67 -7.42 26.80
CA PRO A 643 9.88 -6.57 26.75
C PRO A 643 10.75 -6.79 25.49
N THR A 644 10.42 -7.76 24.64
CA THR A 644 11.14 -8.06 23.38
C THR A 644 10.16 -8.09 22.22
N SER A 645 10.64 -7.83 21.01
CA SER A 645 9.86 -7.94 19.78
C SER A 645 9.28 -9.35 19.57
N ILE A 646 8.40 -9.48 18.58
CA ILE A 646 7.66 -10.71 18.32
C ILE A 646 8.61 -11.75 17.71
N LYS A 647 8.67 -12.93 18.34
CA LYS A 647 9.40 -14.10 17.84
C LYS A 647 8.45 -15.28 17.74
N LEU A 648 8.19 -15.73 16.52
CA LEU A 648 7.22 -16.81 16.26
C LEU A 648 7.78 -18.21 16.53
N ALA A 649 9.10 -18.38 16.51
CA ALA A 649 9.75 -19.62 16.89
C ALA A 649 9.84 -19.76 18.41
N LYS A 650 9.61 -20.97 18.92
CA LYS A 650 9.89 -21.29 20.31
C LYS A 650 11.41 -21.34 20.50
N ALA A 651 11.89 -20.64 21.53
CA ALA A 651 13.31 -20.57 21.87
C ALA A 651 13.82 -21.92 22.43
#